data_AF-A0AAD4D8W8-F1
#
_entry.id   AF-A0AAD4D8W8-F1
#
_cell.length_a   1.000
_cell.length_b   1.000
_cell.length_c   1.000
_cell.angle_alpha   90.00
_cell.angle_beta   90.00
_cell.angle_gamma   90.00
#
_symmetry.space_group_name_H-M   'P 1'
#
loop_
_entity.id
_entity.type
_entity.pdbx_description
1 polymer ?
#
loop_
_entity_poly.entity_id
_entity_poly.type
_entity_poly.pdbx_seq_one_letter_code
_entity_poly.pdbx_strand_id
1 'polypeptide(L)'
;MDSLPPELLRLMQQAMANSNGQAAANGSTEASPWDDPSLFFDNVSLPKPSSFPTPDEVCREARKRVTKIFKDWTLLNHIVQRQETTIQKRWLKKTREQRKNILLSAWPNMSASHRPDMAAFFREKSRSATAFREAYLWPHVNQEDLLKPKLFLIFLNARARNFPSAFSAADLQSFRFANTSGKVTAAFLNEYTVMFTGRNTPETYGQVYSWDDHTDAASWLFSNRGVHPGYGLQILEVQERVYHFLLECCLQILHDMPRESLMVDDSPIESEPPALSIDEGRSNSLAAVAAMTPYRLPASLDLTRLQGLVAAKRSAMEDHIWSLREDPSYFADSVLDMKEHRQELLPDTKGRQHSLMKPHPSKRFWDRVAVGVVSEAYFYLEIWNDLHSQIGKVMFLQQKYEGDIKYDDDLPNELLQAFLELEFSLNEYVKGPIQILKTIVVASPPLRALFARLPEEGTSNIQVVQKPGSTWDKTQSRLIWLFQTLWDEQLRHLCGLHPILDEMERLVENDPKARNLFSSQVASMIADLSLISECQRQISLYEPWASSFENKAASRHNDLKAKYIQRTSRMQELYTALKQISLADVDPSDGKFFYPVEKRRTKESTEAMQKAERTLDTFWEKFDKYILHKIDVSRHGPLMHLLSDHRILHRTPNWVQPDPALTPTDRQKERLEESDKPLSRLFFDNEHRTQRKVDIGDKAPPKTKVKTRGVALTTLSPDEPSHPPGAPQSVDTQPTFTVDKRALKVFSTLFYKPSSSAQPGEIPWNDFLHAMSVTGFAIEKLYGSVWHFMPSNLDVERSIQFHEPHPTSKIPFKTARRFGRRLFRAYGWRGDMFKQEDEQ
;
A
#
# COMPACT_ATOMS: atom_id res chain seq x y z
N MET A 1 -2.21 -2.66 20.32
CA MET A 1 -0.83 -3.00 20.74
C MET A 1 -0.94 -3.70 22.07
N ASP A 2 -0.87 -5.03 22.07
CA ASP A 2 -1.00 -5.77 23.31
C ASP A 2 0.35 -5.86 24.05
N SER A 3 0.41 -5.23 25.22
CA SER A 3 1.53 -5.40 26.15
C SER A 3 1.51 -6.77 26.82
N LEU A 4 0.42 -7.54 26.72
CA LEU A 4 0.31 -8.92 27.23
C LEU A 4 -0.48 -9.77 26.24
N PRO A 5 -0.24 -11.09 26.13
CA PRO A 5 -1.11 -11.96 25.34
C PRO A 5 -2.60 -11.75 25.69
N PRO A 6 -3.52 -11.63 24.71
CA PRO A 6 -4.94 -11.36 24.98
C PRO A 6 -5.57 -12.34 25.99
N GLU A 7 -5.14 -13.61 25.94
CA GLU A 7 -5.57 -14.64 26.88
C GLU A 7 -5.10 -14.36 28.31
N LEU A 8 -3.86 -13.92 28.50
CA LEU A 8 -3.33 -13.53 29.80
C LEU A 8 -4.08 -12.33 30.36
N LEU A 9 -4.32 -11.31 29.53
CA LEU A 9 -5.07 -10.12 29.91
C LEU A 9 -6.51 -10.49 30.31
N ARG A 10 -7.16 -11.39 29.56
CA ARG A 10 -8.50 -11.90 29.88
C ARG A 10 -8.53 -12.66 31.21
N LEU A 11 -7.54 -13.52 31.44
CA LEU A 11 -7.43 -14.26 32.70
C LEU A 11 -7.25 -13.28 33.87
N MET A 12 -6.39 -12.27 33.74
CA MET A 12 -6.19 -11.23 34.76
C MET A 12 -7.48 -10.44 35.02
N GLN A 13 -8.26 -10.10 33.98
CA GLN A 13 -9.57 -9.45 34.14
C GLN A 13 -10.58 -10.35 34.88
N GLN A 14 -10.61 -11.64 34.55
CA GLN A 14 -11.49 -12.60 35.23
C GLN A 14 -11.10 -12.77 36.71
N ALA A 15 -9.81 -12.77 37.01
CA ALA A 15 -9.29 -12.82 38.38
C ALA A 15 -9.78 -11.64 39.22
N MET A 16 -9.60 -10.42 38.71
CA MET A 16 -10.05 -9.19 39.38
C MET A 16 -11.57 -9.16 39.59
N ALA A 17 -12.35 -9.65 38.61
CA ALA A 17 -13.80 -9.71 38.73
C ALA A 17 -14.22 -10.70 39.83
N ASN A 18 -13.50 -11.81 39.96
CA ASN A 18 -13.76 -12.84 40.95
C ASN A 18 -13.31 -12.44 42.37
N SER A 19 -12.17 -11.74 42.52
CA SER A 19 -11.70 -11.23 43.82
C SER A 19 -12.63 -10.13 44.37
N ASN A 20 -13.10 -9.23 43.50
CA ASN A 20 -14.13 -8.23 43.85
C ASN A 20 -15.50 -8.87 44.16
N GLY A 21 -15.81 -10.03 43.58
CA GLY A 21 -17.04 -10.79 43.84
C GLY A 21 -17.01 -11.65 45.10
N GLN A 22 -15.86 -12.27 45.42
CA GLN A 22 -15.67 -13.09 46.63
C GLN A 22 -15.53 -12.25 47.91
N ALA A 23 -15.06 -11.02 47.83
CA ALA A 23 -15.11 -10.07 48.95
C ALA A 23 -16.56 -9.80 49.45
N ALA A 24 -17.57 -10.05 48.61
CA ALA A 24 -18.98 -9.90 48.96
C ALA A 24 -19.67 -11.21 49.43
N ALA A 25 -19.05 -12.38 49.25
CA ALA A 25 -19.66 -13.66 49.58
C ALA A 25 -18.63 -14.76 49.93
N ASN A 26 -18.54 -15.06 51.23
CA ASN A 26 -17.92 -16.25 51.84
C ASN A 26 -16.39 -16.25 52.03
N GLY A 27 -15.99 -16.29 53.31
CA GLY A 27 -14.62 -16.54 53.75
C GLY A 27 -14.14 -17.98 53.53
N SER A 28 -13.82 -18.32 52.28
CA SER A 28 -13.05 -19.52 51.94
C SER A 28 -11.55 -19.19 51.87
N THR A 29 -10.76 -19.86 52.71
CA THR A 29 -9.29 -19.74 52.80
C THR A 29 -8.55 -20.77 51.94
N GLU A 30 -8.93 -20.91 50.67
CA GLU A 30 -8.05 -21.54 49.68
C GLU A 30 -7.35 -20.42 48.91
N ALA A 31 -6.02 -20.37 48.99
CA ALA A 31 -5.21 -19.39 48.27
C ALA A 31 -5.56 -19.47 46.77
N SER A 32 -5.92 -18.34 46.20
CA SER A 32 -6.27 -18.25 44.80
C SER A 32 -5.03 -18.61 43.98
N PRO A 33 -5.14 -19.34 42.85
CA PRO A 33 -4.01 -19.56 41.93
C PRO A 33 -3.33 -18.25 41.49
N TRP A 34 -4.01 -17.12 41.69
CA TRP A 34 -3.56 -15.76 41.43
C TRP A 34 -2.59 -15.18 42.47
N ASP A 35 -2.54 -15.77 43.67
CA ASP A 35 -1.65 -15.33 44.76
C ASP A 35 -0.22 -15.85 44.58
N ASP A 36 -0.03 -16.90 43.77
CA ASP A 36 1.28 -17.41 43.34
C ASP A 36 1.38 -17.41 41.80
N PRO A 37 1.97 -16.36 41.20
CA PRO A 37 2.16 -16.27 39.77
C PRO A 37 2.92 -17.44 39.15
N SER A 38 3.84 -18.11 39.88
CA SER A 38 4.55 -19.27 39.33
C SER A 38 3.59 -20.45 39.14
N LEU A 39 2.76 -20.73 40.15
CA LEU A 39 1.75 -21.80 40.08
C LEU A 39 0.68 -21.48 39.04
N PHE A 40 0.31 -20.22 38.85
CA PHE A 40 -0.58 -19.82 37.77
C PHE A 40 -0.02 -20.23 36.40
N PHE A 41 1.21 -19.82 36.09
CA PHE A 41 1.85 -20.10 34.78
C PHE A 41 2.15 -21.58 34.57
N ASP A 42 2.33 -22.37 35.63
CA ASP A 42 2.46 -23.83 35.52
C ASP A 42 1.13 -24.53 35.17
N ASN A 43 -0.01 -23.86 35.41
CA ASN A 43 -1.36 -24.38 35.17
C ASN A 43 -2.05 -23.84 33.90
N VAL A 44 -1.43 -22.88 33.20
CA VAL A 44 -1.95 -22.32 31.93
C VAL A 44 -1.03 -22.62 30.76
N SER A 45 -1.61 -22.78 29.56
CA SER A 45 -0.84 -23.08 28.33
C SER A 45 -0.16 -21.83 27.72
N LEU A 46 0.45 -20.98 28.56
CA LEU A 46 1.13 -19.74 28.15
C LEU A 46 2.66 -19.88 28.28
N PRO A 47 3.45 -19.13 27.48
CA PRO A 47 4.90 -19.08 27.66
C PRO A 47 5.26 -18.61 29.07
N LYS A 48 6.14 -19.35 29.75
CA LYS A 48 6.58 -19.01 31.12
C LYS A 48 7.34 -17.68 31.11
N PRO A 49 7.01 -16.74 32.03
CA PRO A 49 7.76 -15.50 32.21
C PRO A 49 9.24 -15.76 32.49
N SER A 50 10.08 -14.76 32.20
CA SER A 50 11.53 -14.89 32.47
C SER A 50 11.84 -14.98 33.97
N SER A 51 10.98 -14.38 34.80
CA SER A 51 11.10 -14.31 36.26
C SER A 51 9.82 -13.74 36.88
N PHE A 52 9.69 -13.87 38.20
CA PHE A 52 8.60 -13.31 39.02
C PHE A 52 9.16 -12.36 40.09
N PRO A 53 9.56 -11.13 39.72
CA PRO A 53 10.18 -10.19 40.65
C PRO A 53 9.18 -9.60 41.64
N THR A 54 9.69 -9.11 42.78
CA THR A 54 8.87 -8.34 43.74
C THR A 54 8.63 -6.89 43.26
N PRO A 55 7.62 -6.18 43.79
CA PRO A 55 7.40 -4.77 43.47
C PRO A 55 8.63 -3.88 43.71
N ASP A 56 9.35 -4.12 44.82
CA ASP A 56 10.57 -3.40 45.17
C ASP A 56 11.71 -3.65 44.16
N GLU A 57 11.85 -4.88 43.69
CA GLU A 57 12.84 -5.23 42.67
C GLU A 57 12.57 -4.51 41.35
N VAL A 58 11.29 -4.49 40.92
CA VAL A 58 10.87 -3.79 39.71
C VAL A 58 11.05 -2.29 39.86
N CYS A 59 10.61 -1.69 40.97
CA CYS A 59 10.77 -0.25 41.22
C CYS A 59 12.25 0.17 41.25
N ARG A 60 13.10 -0.62 41.89
CA ARG A 60 14.54 -0.37 41.96
C ARG A 60 15.21 -0.45 40.60
N GLU A 61 14.92 -1.50 39.82
CA GLU A 61 15.49 -1.66 38.49
C GLU A 61 14.97 -0.59 37.53
N ALA A 62 13.67 -0.26 37.57
CA ALA A 62 13.09 0.82 36.78
C ALA A 62 13.79 2.15 37.08
N ARG A 63 13.88 2.57 38.36
CA ARG A 63 14.55 3.82 38.77
C ARG A 63 16.02 3.85 38.34
N LYS A 64 16.74 2.74 38.48
CA LYS A 64 18.14 2.63 38.06
C LYS A 64 18.30 2.85 36.57
N ARG A 65 17.44 2.26 35.73
CA ARG A 65 17.50 2.44 34.27
C ARG A 65 17.08 3.85 33.86
N VAL A 66 16.01 4.37 34.43
CA VAL A 66 15.53 5.74 34.19
C VAL A 66 16.61 6.77 34.52
N THR A 67 17.30 6.61 35.66
CA THR A 67 18.43 7.49 36.04
C THR A 67 19.52 7.50 34.96
N LYS A 68 19.88 6.34 34.42
CA LYS A 68 20.89 6.26 33.35
C LYS A 68 20.38 6.82 32.03
N ILE A 69 19.14 6.52 31.65
CA ILE A 69 18.50 7.05 30.43
C ILE A 69 18.54 8.57 30.44
N PHE A 70 18.06 9.20 31.51
CA PHE A 70 18.04 10.67 31.59
C PHE A 70 19.43 11.27 31.72
N LYS A 71 20.37 10.60 32.39
CA LYS A 71 21.78 11.03 32.43
C LYS A 71 22.39 11.06 31.02
N ASP A 72 22.26 9.96 30.27
CA ASP A 72 22.84 9.85 28.93
C ASP A 72 22.09 10.74 27.93
N TRP A 73 20.75 10.81 28.01
CA TRP A 73 19.94 11.69 27.17
C TRP A 73 20.24 13.17 27.42
N THR A 74 20.35 13.62 28.67
CA THR A 74 20.65 15.03 28.98
C THR A 74 21.99 15.45 28.39
N LEU A 75 23.01 14.61 28.54
CA LEU A 75 24.32 14.87 27.94
C LEU A 75 24.28 14.82 26.41
N LEU A 76 23.57 13.84 25.84
CA LEU A 76 23.42 13.70 24.39
C LEU A 76 22.69 14.90 23.79
N ASN A 77 21.59 15.33 24.39
CA ASN A 77 20.81 16.51 24.02
C ASN A 77 21.69 17.77 24.06
N HIS A 78 22.43 17.95 25.16
CA HIS A 78 23.34 19.08 25.33
C HIS A 78 24.43 19.13 24.23
N ILE A 79 25.06 17.98 23.93
CA ILE A 79 26.06 17.85 22.87
C ILE A 79 25.45 18.17 21.50
N VAL A 80 24.31 17.56 21.15
CA VAL A 80 23.70 17.73 19.83
C VAL A 80 23.22 19.17 19.63
N GLN A 81 22.63 19.80 20.65
CA GLN A 81 22.23 21.22 20.57
C GLN A 81 23.37 22.18 20.21
N ARG A 82 24.64 21.81 20.49
CA ARG A 82 25.81 22.69 20.28
C ARG A 82 26.77 22.20 19.20
N GLN A 83 26.77 20.91 18.87
CA GLN A 83 27.80 20.29 18.02
C GLN A 83 27.24 19.44 16.88
N GLU A 84 25.92 19.44 16.65
CA GLU A 84 25.31 18.62 15.59
C GLU A 84 25.93 18.88 14.22
N THR A 85 26.13 20.15 13.85
CA THR A 85 26.78 20.53 12.59
C THR A 85 28.17 19.91 12.45
N THR A 86 28.95 19.93 13.53
CA THR A 86 30.30 19.35 13.61
C THR A 86 30.25 17.82 13.49
N ILE A 87 29.33 17.18 14.22
CA ILE A 87 29.10 15.73 14.19
C ILE A 87 28.73 15.28 12.77
N GLN A 88 27.75 15.92 12.14
CA GLN A 88 27.31 15.60 10.78
C GLN A 88 28.46 15.72 9.78
N LYS A 89 29.18 16.85 9.80
CA LYS A 89 30.34 17.08 8.92
C LYS A 89 31.43 16.01 9.10
N ARG A 90 31.77 15.65 10.33
CA ARG A 90 32.79 14.64 10.62
C ARG A 90 32.34 13.24 10.23
N TRP A 91 31.11 12.87 10.53
CA TRP A 91 30.55 11.56 10.20
C TRP A 91 30.44 11.32 8.70
N LEU A 92 29.98 12.32 7.95
CA LEU A 92 29.86 12.25 6.49
C LEU A 92 31.22 12.13 5.79
N LYS A 93 32.29 12.67 6.39
CA LYS A 93 33.68 12.53 5.90
C LYS A 93 34.32 11.15 6.19
N LYS A 94 33.80 10.39 7.17
CA LYS A 94 34.37 9.08 7.53
C LYS A 94 34.12 8.03 6.46
N THR A 95 35.09 7.13 6.26
CA THR A 95 34.90 5.95 5.40
C THR A 95 33.96 4.94 6.04
N ARG A 96 33.45 3.99 5.25
CA ARG A 96 32.59 2.90 5.76
C ARG A 96 33.27 2.11 6.90
N GLU A 97 34.56 1.81 6.78
CA GLU A 97 35.29 1.07 7.83
C GLU A 97 35.50 1.91 9.10
N GLN A 98 35.78 3.20 8.96
CA GLN A 98 35.88 4.10 10.11
C GLN A 98 34.55 4.23 10.86
N ARG A 99 33.42 4.34 10.12
CA ARG A 99 32.07 4.31 10.71
C ARG A 99 31.83 3.00 11.45
N LYS A 100 32.15 1.87 10.82
CA LYS A 100 32.02 0.53 11.41
C LYS A 100 32.80 0.40 12.72
N ASN A 101 34.04 0.89 12.77
CA ASN A 101 34.86 0.84 13.99
C ASN A 101 34.24 1.64 15.14
N ILE A 102 33.68 2.83 14.87
CA ILE A 102 32.97 3.62 15.89
C ILE A 102 31.73 2.87 16.38
N LEU A 103 30.90 2.39 15.46
CA LEU A 103 29.67 1.67 15.78
C LEU A 103 29.96 0.41 16.61
N LEU A 104 30.97 -0.38 16.23
CA LEU A 104 31.34 -1.61 16.94
C LEU A 104 32.09 -1.35 18.25
N SER A 105 32.77 -0.21 18.38
CA SER A 105 33.37 0.18 19.66
C SER A 105 32.26 0.49 20.69
N ALA A 106 31.20 1.19 20.29
CA ALA A 106 30.05 1.46 21.16
C ALA A 106 29.12 0.23 21.31
N TRP A 107 29.07 -0.64 20.29
CA TRP A 107 28.26 -1.86 20.27
C TRP A 107 29.02 -3.08 19.71
N PRO A 108 29.81 -3.78 20.55
CA PRO A 108 30.68 -4.87 20.09
C PRO A 108 29.98 -6.01 19.35
N ASN A 109 28.78 -6.41 19.80
CA ASN A 109 28.02 -7.53 19.24
C ASN A 109 26.97 -7.11 18.19
N MET A 110 27.15 -5.96 17.52
CA MET A 110 26.13 -5.42 16.62
C MET A 110 25.87 -6.36 15.44
N SER A 111 24.59 -6.70 15.24
CA SER A 111 24.16 -7.59 14.16
C SER A 111 24.57 -7.08 12.78
N ALA A 112 24.99 -7.97 11.89
CA ALA A 112 25.51 -7.59 10.58
C ALA A 112 24.42 -7.22 9.56
N SER A 113 23.26 -7.86 9.63
CA SER A 113 22.19 -7.74 8.62
C SER A 113 21.00 -6.94 9.13
N HIS A 114 20.26 -6.32 8.21
CA HIS A 114 18.94 -5.76 8.44
C HIS A 114 17.96 -6.84 8.93
N ARG A 115 17.04 -6.46 9.83
CA ARG A 115 16.08 -7.35 10.50
C ARG A 115 16.73 -8.65 11.00
N PRO A 116 17.72 -8.53 11.90
CA PRO A 116 18.44 -9.69 12.43
C PRO A 116 17.53 -10.59 13.27
N ASP A 117 16.42 -10.07 13.81
CA ASP A 117 15.31 -10.81 14.41
C ASP A 117 14.69 -11.83 13.44
N MET A 118 14.33 -11.41 12.23
CA MET A 118 13.79 -12.31 11.20
C MET A 118 14.85 -13.27 10.67
N ALA A 119 16.11 -12.85 10.59
CA ALA A 119 17.21 -13.73 10.20
C ALA A 119 17.47 -14.81 11.26
N ALA A 120 17.40 -14.45 12.54
CA ALA A 120 17.49 -15.37 13.67
C ALA A 120 16.32 -16.37 13.65
N PHE A 121 15.09 -15.89 13.50
CA PHE A 121 13.90 -16.75 13.44
C PHE A 121 13.94 -17.73 12.27
N PHE A 122 14.41 -17.29 11.09
CA PHE A 122 14.60 -18.17 9.93
C PHE A 122 15.62 -19.30 10.19
N ARG A 123 16.65 -19.04 11.02
CA ARG A 123 17.68 -20.03 11.37
C ARG A 123 17.24 -20.96 12.50
N GLU A 124 16.55 -20.42 13.49
CA GLU A 124 16.11 -21.14 14.68
C GLU A 124 14.81 -21.89 14.41
N LYS A 125 14.92 -23.18 14.06
CA LYS A 125 13.76 -24.02 13.74
C LYS A 125 12.86 -24.39 14.94
N SER A 126 13.25 -24.07 16.18
CA SER A 126 12.50 -24.38 17.41
C SER A 126 11.99 -23.12 18.11
N ARG A 127 10.98 -23.25 18.98
CA ARG A 127 10.47 -22.19 19.87
C ARG A 127 11.25 -22.09 21.21
N SER A 128 12.43 -22.69 21.32
CA SER A 128 13.25 -22.64 22.54
C SER A 128 13.87 -21.25 22.74
N ALA A 129 14.43 -21.03 23.94
CA ALA A 129 15.21 -19.83 24.27
C ALA A 129 16.21 -19.49 23.16
N THR A 130 16.22 -18.23 22.75
CA THR A 130 17.04 -17.77 21.62
C THR A 130 18.49 -17.55 22.03
N ALA A 131 19.41 -17.93 21.14
CA ALA A 131 20.81 -17.51 21.26
C ALA A 131 21.04 -16.07 20.76
N PHE A 132 20.02 -15.42 20.19
CA PHE A 132 20.09 -14.13 19.51
C PHE A 132 19.23 -13.05 20.19
N ARG A 133 19.18 -13.00 21.52
CA ARG A 133 18.34 -12.03 22.27
C ARG A 133 18.55 -10.58 21.82
N GLU A 134 19.80 -10.16 21.60
CA GLU A 134 20.10 -8.81 21.10
C GLU A 134 19.47 -8.54 19.72
N ALA A 135 19.49 -9.51 18.82
CA ALA A 135 18.89 -9.37 17.49
C ALA A 135 17.38 -9.12 17.55
N TYR A 136 16.70 -9.75 18.51
CA TYR A 136 15.27 -9.61 18.72
C TYR A 136 14.87 -8.31 19.43
N LEU A 137 15.69 -7.79 20.35
CA LEU A 137 15.38 -6.56 21.08
C LEU A 137 15.77 -5.27 20.35
N TRP A 138 16.81 -5.31 19.52
CA TRP A 138 17.27 -4.15 18.75
C TRP A 138 17.36 -4.46 17.24
N PRO A 139 16.25 -4.82 16.58
CA PRO A 139 16.27 -5.21 15.17
C PRO A 139 16.74 -4.09 14.22
N HIS A 140 16.68 -2.83 14.67
CA HIS A 140 17.11 -1.66 13.93
C HIS A 140 18.54 -1.20 14.26
N VAL A 141 19.21 -1.78 15.26
CA VAL A 141 20.62 -1.47 15.54
C VAL A 141 21.49 -2.52 14.88
N ASN A 142 21.78 -2.30 13.59
CA ASN A 142 22.53 -3.24 12.76
C ASN A 142 23.52 -2.52 11.81
N GLN A 143 24.53 -3.26 11.36
CA GLN A 143 25.59 -2.73 10.49
C GLN A 143 25.08 -2.40 9.08
N GLU A 144 24.17 -3.20 8.52
CA GLU A 144 23.64 -2.98 7.17
C GLU A 144 22.97 -1.59 7.03
N ASP A 145 22.24 -1.18 8.05
CA ASP A 145 21.55 0.11 8.06
C ASP A 145 22.44 1.25 8.57
N LEU A 146 23.04 1.13 9.74
CA LEU A 146 23.74 2.24 10.38
C LEU A 146 25.06 2.62 9.66
N LEU A 147 25.57 1.76 8.77
CA LEU A 147 26.68 2.11 7.88
C LEU A 147 26.24 2.98 6.69
N LYS A 148 24.94 3.09 6.40
CA LYS A 148 24.43 4.08 5.44
C LYS A 148 24.69 5.49 6.01
N PRO A 149 25.33 6.41 5.26
CA PRO A 149 25.90 7.63 5.83
C PRO A 149 24.92 8.48 6.64
N LYS A 150 23.65 8.54 6.24
CA LYS A 150 22.65 9.44 6.83
C LYS A 150 21.79 8.78 7.92
N LEU A 151 21.60 7.46 7.94
CA LEU A 151 20.67 6.81 8.89
C LEU A 151 21.11 6.97 10.35
N PHE A 152 22.40 6.80 10.64
CA PHE A 152 22.94 7.07 11.98
C PHE A 152 22.69 8.51 12.43
N LEU A 153 22.84 9.49 11.54
CA LEU A 153 22.62 10.90 11.86
C LEU A 153 21.14 11.22 12.09
N ILE A 154 20.25 10.62 11.29
CA ILE A 154 18.79 10.73 11.48
C ILE A 154 18.41 10.14 12.85
N PHE A 155 18.96 8.97 13.19
CA PHE A 155 18.73 8.31 14.47
C PHE A 155 19.21 9.16 15.66
N LEU A 156 20.42 9.71 15.53
CA LEU A 156 21.01 10.58 16.53
C LEU A 156 20.17 11.84 16.75
N ASN A 157 19.83 12.55 15.67
CA ASN A 157 19.02 13.77 15.74
C ASN A 157 17.67 13.48 16.43
N ALA A 158 16.95 12.46 15.99
CA ALA A 158 15.64 12.12 16.55
C ALA A 158 15.70 11.83 18.04
N ARG A 159 16.62 10.96 18.48
CA ARG A 159 16.75 10.56 19.90
C ARG A 159 17.31 11.67 20.78
N ALA A 160 18.23 12.49 20.27
CA ALA A 160 18.85 13.55 21.07
C ALA A 160 17.94 14.76 21.26
N ARG A 161 17.10 15.12 20.28
CA ARG A 161 16.26 16.32 20.32
C ARG A 161 14.87 16.12 20.93
N ASN A 162 14.46 14.88 21.15
CA ASN A 162 13.13 14.55 21.68
C ASN A 162 13.25 13.77 23.00
N PHE A 163 12.25 13.90 23.88
CA PHE A 163 12.25 13.18 25.15
C PHE A 163 12.13 11.65 24.95
N PRO A 164 12.68 10.82 25.86
CA PRO A 164 12.56 9.36 25.79
C PRO A 164 11.12 8.84 25.68
N SER A 165 10.17 9.53 26.27
CA SER A 165 8.73 9.23 26.21
C SER A 165 8.13 9.28 24.81
N ALA A 166 8.69 10.09 23.90
CA ALA A 166 8.24 10.15 22.52
C ALA A 166 8.47 8.82 21.77
N PHE A 167 9.30 7.92 22.31
CA PHE A 167 9.69 6.68 21.66
C PHE A 167 9.19 5.41 22.36
N SER A 168 8.60 5.48 23.56
CA SER A 168 8.27 4.27 24.35
C SER A 168 7.36 3.29 23.60
N ALA A 169 6.34 3.80 22.91
CA ALA A 169 5.42 2.98 22.10
C ALA A 169 6.12 2.39 20.87
N ALA A 170 6.91 3.19 20.15
CA ALA A 170 7.68 2.73 19.00
C ALA A 170 8.74 1.69 19.38
N ASP A 171 9.40 1.87 20.53
CA ASP A 171 10.37 0.92 21.08
C ASP A 171 9.69 -0.39 21.43
N LEU A 172 8.55 -0.37 22.13
CA LEU A 172 7.75 -1.56 22.42
C LEU A 172 7.36 -2.31 21.14
N GLN A 173 6.92 -1.58 20.12
CA GLN A 173 6.55 -2.16 18.84
C GLN A 173 7.75 -2.78 18.09
N SER A 174 8.94 -2.19 18.21
CA SER A 174 10.15 -2.66 17.53
C SER A 174 10.55 -4.07 17.94
N PHE A 175 10.40 -4.43 19.23
CA PHE A 175 10.69 -5.76 19.74
C PHE A 175 9.45 -6.63 19.95
N ARG A 176 8.28 -6.23 19.43
CA ARG A 176 7.03 -7.02 19.50
C ARG A 176 7.25 -8.45 19.01
N PHE A 177 7.99 -8.64 17.91
CA PHE A 177 8.25 -9.95 17.33
C PHE A 177 9.01 -10.88 18.28
N ALA A 178 9.88 -10.34 19.14
CA ALA A 178 10.60 -11.09 20.16
C ALA A 178 9.62 -11.77 21.15
N ASN A 179 8.65 -10.98 21.61
CA ASN A 179 7.69 -11.39 22.63
C ASN A 179 6.59 -12.28 22.02
N THR A 180 6.02 -11.92 20.88
CA THR A 180 4.94 -12.71 20.23
C THR A 180 5.44 -14.09 19.81
N SER A 181 6.67 -14.20 19.31
CA SER A 181 7.28 -15.49 18.96
C SER A 181 7.66 -16.36 20.17
N GLY A 182 7.66 -15.79 21.38
CA GLY A 182 8.10 -16.45 22.61
C GLY A 182 9.63 -16.57 22.72
N LYS A 183 10.38 -15.86 21.87
CA LYS A 183 11.85 -15.92 21.81
C LYS A 183 12.50 -15.16 22.95
N VAL A 184 11.89 -14.05 23.34
CA VAL A 184 12.20 -13.30 24.55
C VAL A 184 10.92 -13.24 25.37
N THR A 185 10.99 -13.62 26.64
CA THR A 185 9.86 -13.49 27.56
C THR A 185 10.11 -12.35 28.53
N ALA A 186 9.04 -11.63 28.89
CA ALA A 186 9.10 -10.58 29.89
C ALA A 186 8.99 -11.18 31.30
N ALA A 187 9.48 -10.45 32.30
CA ALA A 187 9.17 -10.75 33.70
C ALA A 187 7.68 -10.54 33.99
N PHE A 188 7.14 -11.20 35.00
CA PHE A 188 5.73 -11.06 35.38
C PHE A 188 5.57 -10.50 36.78
N LEU A 189 4.84 -9.39 36.92
CA LEU A 189 4.47 -8.78 38.19
C LEU A 189 2.98 -8.44 38.14
N ASN A 190 2.19 -9.20 38.90
CA ASN A 190 0.74 -9.06 38.95
C ASN A 190 0.31 -7.77 39.66
N GLU A 191 -0.81 -7.16 39.26
CA GLU A 191 -1.47 -6.02 39.93
C GLU A 191 -0.70 -4.69 39.96
N TYR A 192 0.22 -4.51 39.00
CA TYR A 192 0.92 -3.24 38.80
C TYR A 192 0.84 -2.78 37.35
N THR A 193 1.05 -1.48 37.16
CA THR A 193 1.07 -0.85 35.83
C THR A 193 2.18 0.19 35.75
N VAL A 194 2.87 0.24 34.62
CA VAL A 194 3.95 1.19 34.38
C VAL A 194 3.51 2.23 33.36
N MET A 195 3.77 3.50 33.66
CA MET A 195 3.40 4.64 32.81
C MET A 195 4.62 5.29 32.15
N PHE A 196 4.49 5.59 30.86
CA PHE A 196 5.50 6.27 30.04
C PHE A 196 4.90 7.47 29.29
N THR A 197 3.71 7.30 28.72
CA THR A 197 3.00 8.30 27.93
C THR A 197 2.81 9.60 28.72
N GLY A 198 3.20 10.73 28.13
CA GLY A 198 3.09 12.05 28.74
C GLY A 198 4.03 12.32 29.93
N ARG A 199 4.99 11.44 30.23
CA ARG A 199 5.91 11.60 31.37
C ARG A 199 7.32 11.93 30.90
N ASN A 200 7.83 13.12 31.24
CA ASN A 200 9.11 13.63 30.72
C ASN A 200 10.17 13.88 31.80
N THR A 201 9.93 13.42 33.04
CA THR A 201 10.88 13.59 34.15
C THR A 201 11.37 12.25 34.69
N PRO A 202 12.58 12.18 35.29
CA PRO A 202 13.10 10.96 35.89
C PRO A 202 12.18 10.34 36.97
N GLU A 203 11.38 11.16 37.64
CA GLU A 203 10.50 10.73 38.73
C GLU A 203 9.21 10.08 38.22
N THR A 204 8.73 10.54 37.05
CA THR A 204 7.43 10.15 36.51
C THR A 204 7.54 9.16 35.36
N TYR A 205 8.65 9.14 34.63
CA TYR A 205 8.88 8.26 33.50
C TYR A 205 9.22 6.83 33.96
N GLY A 206 8.43 5.84 33.52
CA GLY A 206 8.61 4.46 33.96
C GLY A 206 8.17 4.22 35.41
N GLN A 207 7.33 5.10 35.96
CA GLN A 207 6.80 4.96 37.30
C GLN A 207 5.84 3.76 37.38
N VAL A 208 6.00 2.96 38.44
CA VAL A 208 5.20 1.77 38.73
C VAL A 208 4.07 2.16 39.68
N TYR A 209 2.83 1.78 39.35
CA TYR A 209 1.63 2.04 40.13
C TYR A 209 0.99 0.72 40.56
N SER A 210 0.72 0.58 41.85
CA SER A 210 -0.12 -0.49 42.41
C SER A 210 -1.59 -0.25 42.07
N TRP A 211 -2.34 -1.31 41.80
CA TRP A 211 -3.79 -1.21 41.59
C TRP A 211 -4.53 -0.85 42.89
N ASP A 212 -3.99 -1.22 44.05
CA ASP A 212 -4.57 -0.89 45.36
C ASP A 212 -4.36 0.57 45.74
N ASP A 213 -3.19 1.12 45.39
CA ASP A 213 -2.82 2.49 45.77
C ASP A 213 -3.33 3.54 44.77
N HIS A 214 -3.71 3.12 43.56
CA HIS A 214 -4.13 4.02 42.49
C HIS A 214 -5.28 3.44 41.68
N THR A 215 -6.48 4.00 41.88
CA THR A 215 -7.76 3.51 41.33
C THR A 215 -7.74 3.31 39.81
N ASP A 216 -7.02 4.16 39.08
CA ASP A 216 -6.99 4.12 37.61
C ASP A 216 -5.91 3.17 37.04
N ALA A 217 -4.98 2.66 37.85
CA ALA A 217 -3.81 1.95 37.36
C ALA A 217 -4.19 0.67 36.59
N ALA A 218 -5.12 -0.12 37.13
CA ALA A 218 -5.67 -1.29 36.45
C ALA A 218 -6.28 -0.91 35.09
N SER A 219 -7.12 0.14 35.08
CA SER A 219 -7.78 0.63 33.87
C SER A 219 -6.77 1.03 32.80
N TRP A 220 -5.66 1.68 33.16
CA TRP A 220 -4.60 2.04 32.21
C TRP A 220 -3.98 0.82 31.55
N LEU A 221 -3.75 -0.29 32.26
CA LEU A 221 -3.26 -1.51 31.66
C LEU A 221 -4.29 -2.14 30.71
N PHE A 222 -5.53 -2.30 31.14
CA PHE A 222 -6.56 -2.97 30.33
C PHE A 222 -6.99 -2.15 29.10
N SER A 223 -6.80 -0.84 29.16
CA SER A 223 -6.95 0.06 28.02
C SER A 223 -5.68 0.21 27.17
N ASN A 224 -4.58 -0.50 27.48
CA ASN A 224 -3.26 -0.38 26.85
C ASN A 224 -2.68 1.06 26.84
N ARG A 225 -3.13 1.93 27.76
CA ARG A 225 -2.55 3.28 27.99
C ARG A 225 -1.28 3.21 28.85
N GLY A 226 -1.28 2.27 29.79
CA GLY A 226 -0.11 1.83 30.54
C GLY A 226 0.38 0.49 30.02
N VAL A 227 1.55 0.07 30.51
CA VAL A 227 2.13 -1.22 30.12
C VAL A 227 2.38 -2.10 31.33
N HIS A 228 2.32 -3.41 31.12
CA HIS A 228 2.65 -4.37 32.16
C HIS A 228 4.13 -4.21 32.59
N PRO A 229 4.47 -4.31 33.89
CA PRO A 229 5.81 -4.00 34.39
C PRO A 229 6.97 -4.72 33.70
N GLY A 230 6.78 -6.00 33.33
CA GLY A 230 7.78 -6.75 32.57
C GLY A 230 8.16 -6.10 31.23
N TYR A 231 7.17 -5.60 30.50
CA TYR A 231 7.39 -4.90 29.24
C TYR A 231 7.91 -3.48 29.47
N GLY A 232 7.47 -2.83 30.56
CA GLY A 232 8.06 -1.56 30.99
C GLY A 232 9.56 -1.66 31.26
N LEU A 233 10.01 -2.73 31.93
CA LEU A 233 11.45 -2.98 32.12
C LEU A 233 12.18 -3.24 30.80
N GLN A 234 11.57 -3.94 29.84
CA GLN A 234 12.15 -4.15 28.50
C GLN A 234 12.27 -2.83 27.72
N ILE A 235 11.25 -1.95 27.77
CA ILE A 235 11.32 -0.61 27.16
C ILE A 235 12.50 0.17 27.74
N LEU A 236 12.62 0.19 29.07
CA LEU A 236 13.73 0.86 29.75
C LEU A 236 15.10 0.24 29.40
N GLU A 237 15.19 -1.08 29.27
CA GLU A 237 16.41 -1.77 28.82
C GLU A 237 16.81 -1.35 27.40
N VAL A 238 15.84 -1.35 26.48
CA VAL A 238 16.06 -0.97 25.08
C VAL A 238 16.53 0.47 24.99
N GLN A 239 15.87 1.39 25.69
CA GLN A 239 16.21 2.80 25.68
C GLN A 239 17.55 3.10 26.35
N GLU A 240 17.84 2.52 27.52
CA GLU A 240 19.13 2.67 28.20
C GLU A 240 20.28 2.32 27.25
N ARG A 241 20.16 1.18 26.57
CA ARG A 241 21.19 0.72 25.65
C ARG A 241 21.33 1.63 24.42
N VAL A 242 20.22 2.11 23.86
CA VAL A 242 20.21 3.02 22.69
C VAL A 242 20.84 4.38 23.03
N TYR A 243 20.44 5.01 24.14
CA TYR A 243 20.98 6.32 24.53
C TYR A 243 22.47 6.25 24.83
N HIS A 244 22.89 5.21 25.57
CA HIS A 244 24.30 4.98 25.84
C HIS A 244 25.11 4.80 24.55
N PHE A 245 24.60 3.98 23.62
CA PHE A 245 25.25 3.74 22.32
C PHE A 245 25.43 5.04 21.50
N LEU A 246 24.38 5.86 21.41
CA LEU A 246 24.43 7.12 20.66
C LEU A 246 25.40 8.12 21.28
N LEU A 247 25.43 8.21 22.61
CA LEU A 247 26.36 9.05 23.36
C LEU A 247 27.82 8.62 23.12
N GLU A 248 28.13 7.34 23.27
CA GLU A 248 29.49 6.83 23.03
C GLU A 248 29.95 7.08 21.59
N CYS A 249 29.07 6.94 20.60
CA CYS A 249 29.39 7.29 19.22
C CYS A 249 29.71 8.79 19.07
N CYS A 250 28.95 9.67 19.72
CA CYS A 250 29.20 11.12 19.67
C CYS A 250 30.55 11.48 20.29
N LEU A 251 30.88 10.89 21.45
CA LEU A 251 32.15 11.11 22.12
C LEU A 251 33.34 10.66 21.26
N GLN A 252 33.22 9.54 20.53
CA GLN A 252 34.26 9.11 19.59
C GLN A 252 34.36 9.99 18.34
N ILE A 253 33.25 10.53 17.85
CA ILE A 253 33.25 11.47 16.72
C ILE A 253 33.93 12.80 17.14
N LEU A 254 33.73 13.21 18.40
CA LEU A 254 34.27 14.42 19.02
C LEU A 254 35.50 14.12 19.90
N HIS A 255 36.30 13.10 19.56
CA HIS A 255 37.45 12.63 20.36
C HIS A 255 38.52 13.67 20.72
N ASP A 256 38.57 14.81 20.01
CA ASP A 256 39.46 15.95 20.26
C ASP A 256 38.89 16.94 21.29
N MET A 257 37.62 16.82 21.66
CA MET A 257 36.94 17.64 22.66
C MET A 257 36.82 16.84 23.97
N PRO A 258 37.49 17.27 25.07
CA PRO A 258 37.37 16.57 26.35
C PRO A 258 35.93 16.60 26.87
N ARG A 259 35.50 15.53 27.53
CA ARG A 259 34.12 15.37 28.00
C ARG A 259 33.66 16.54 28.86
N GLU A 260 34.55 17.07 29.68
CA GLU A 260 34.31 18.21 30.56
C GLU A 260 33.97 19.45 29.75
N SER A 261 34.69 19.70 28.63
CA SER A 261 34.40 20.83 27.74
C SER A 261 33.06 20.72 27.01
N LEU A 262 32.60 19.49 26.76
CA LEU A 262 31.30 19.20 26.16
C LEU A 262 30.12 19.36 27.15
N MET A 263 30.40 19.63 28.43
CA MET A 263 29.40 19.83 29.48
C MET A 263 29.29 21.30 29.93
N VAL A 264 30.16 22.19 29.43
CA VAL A 264 30.15 23.60 29.82
C VAL A 264 29.18 24.39 28.93
N ASP A 265 28.31 25.20 29.54
CA ASP A 265 27.34 26.07 28.87
C ASP A 265 27.95 27.29 28.14
N ASP A 266 29.27 27.34 27.98
CA ASP A 266 29.98 28.48 27.40
C ASP A 266 29.72 28.67 25.89
N SER A 267 29.22 27.63 25.20
CA SER A 267 28.87 27.70 23.78
C SER A 267 27.35 27.86 23.57
N PRO A 268 26.91 28.78 22.70
CA PRO A 268 25.50 28.98 22.42
C PRO A 268 24.89 27.76 21.72
N ILE A 269 23.59 27.55 21.93
CA ILE A 269 22.81 26.55 21.19
C ILE A 269 22.79 26.91 19.70
N GLU A 270 23.15 25.95 18.85
CA GLU A 270 23.09 26.08 17.40
C GLU A 270 21.67 25.80 16.88
N SER A 271 21.29 26.46 15.78
CA SER A 271 20.07 26.13 15.05
C SER A 271 20.08 24.68 14.56
N GLU A 272 18.93 24.03 14.51
CA GLU A 272 18.82 22.70 13.91
C GLU A 272 19.36 22.68 12.47
N PRO A 273 20.32 21.78 12.15
CA PRO A 273 20.73 21.60 10.78
C PRO A 273 19.56 21.12 9.91
N PRO A 274 19.57 21.38 8.59
CA PRO A 274 18.52 20.91 7.69
C PRO A 274 18.32 19.39 7.79
N ALA A 275 17.06 18.97 7.78
CA ALA A 275 16.70 17.56 7.89
C ALA A 275 17.37 16.71 6.79
N LEU A 276 18.01 15.62 7.20
CA LEU A 276 18.66 14.69 6.28
C LEU A 276 17.63 13.78 5.61
N SER A 277 17.68 13.71 4.28
CA SER A 277 16.94 12.73 3.48
C SER A 277 17.87 11.65 2.94
N ILE A 278 17.50 10.37 3.03
CA ILE A 278 18.23 9.30 2.34
C ILE A 278 17.92 9.23 0.84
N ASP A 279 16.99 10.05 0.35
CA ASP A 279 16.72 10.15 -1.08
C ASP A 279 17.91 10.84 -1.79
N GLU A 280 18.52 10.13 -2.74
CA GLU A 280 19.66 10.60 -3.55
C GLU A 280 19.18 11.35 -4.80
N GLY A 281 18.13 12.17 -4.67
CA GLY A 281 17.63 13.00 -5.76
C GLY A 281 16.90 12.23 -6.86
N ARG A 282 16.35 11.05 -6.55
CA ARG A 282 15.50 10.27 -7.47
C ARG A 282 14.25 9.81 -6.72
N SER A 283 13.22 10.65 -6.77
CA SER A 283 11.82 10.36 -6.40
C SER A 283 11.62 9.75 -5.01
N ASN A 284 10.87 10.46 -4.16
CA ASN A 284 10.50 9.99 -2.82
C ASN A 284 9.98 8.54 -2.89
N SER A 285 10.69 7.57 -2.30
CA SER A 285 10.26 6.17 -2.26
C SER A 285 9.67 5.84 -0.89
N LEU A 286 8.50 5.21 -0.86
CA LEU A 286 7.89 4.71 0.37
C LEU A 286 8.77 3.67 1.06
N ALA A 287 9.51 2.86 0.29
CA ALA A 287 10.50 1.93 0.85
C ALA A 287 11.65 2.69 1.54
N ALA A 288 12.07 3.84 0.99
CA ALA A 288 13.06 4.70 1.64
C ALA A 288 12.49 5.35 2.91
N VAL A 289 11.23 5.77 2.89
CA VAL A 289 10.54 6.27 4.10
C VAL A 289 10.46 5.18 5.16
N ALA A 290 10.02 3.97 4.81
CA ALA A 290 9.93 2.81 5.69
C ALA A 290 11.30 2.46 6.31
N ALA A 291 12.37 2.48 5.50
CA ALA A 291 13.74 2.25 5.97
C ALA A 291 14.23 3.32 6.97
N MET A 292 13.69 4.54 6.92
CA MET A 292 14.00 5.61 7.88
C MET A 292 13.11 5.58 9.12
N THR A 293 11.91 5.00 9.04
CA THR A 293 10.89 5.01 10.10
C THR A 293 11.44 4.65 11.49
N PRO A 294 12.27 3.59 11.67
CA PRO A 294 12.78 3.23 13.00
C PRO A 294 13.76 4.24 13.60
N TYR A 295 14.30 5.13 12.78
CA TYR A 295 15.35 6.08 13.14
C TYR A 295 14.82 7.51 13.29
N ARG A 296 13.54 7.76 12.99
CA ARG A 296 12.91 9.09 13.09
C ARG A 296 12.03 9.19 14.32
N LEU A 297 11.60 10.41 14.63
CA LEU A 297 10.48 10.62 15.55
C LEU A 297 9.26 9.84 15.00
N PRO A 298 8.53 9.09 15.85
CA PRO A 298 7.34 8.36 15.39
C PRO A 298 6.37 9.30 14.68
N ALA A 299 5.97 8.90 13.47
CA ALA A 299 5.05 9.69 12.67
C ALA A 299 3.65 9.71 13.30
N SER A 300 2.89 10.77 13.07
CA SER A 300 1.46 10.82 13.35
C SER A 300 0.64 10.22 12.21
N LEU A 301 -0.59 9.80 12.53
CA LEU A 301 -1.58 9.40 11.53
C LEU A 301 -1.79 10.52 10.49
N ASP A 302 -1.67 10.19 9.20
CA ASP A 302 -1.98 11.09 8.08
C ASP A 302 -3.13 10.52 7.23
N LEU A 303 -4.37 10.85 7.62
CA LEU A 303 -5.57 10.39 6.91
C LEU A 303 -5.72 11.02 5.52
N THR A 304 -5.25 12.25 5.32
CA THR A 304 -5.36 12.93 4.03
C THR A 304 -4.54 12.21 2.97
N ARG A 305 -3.29 11.85 3.31
CA ARG A 305 -2.44 11.05 2.41
C ARG A 305 -3.04 9.67 2.16
N LEU A 306 -3.53 9.00 3.20
CA LEU A 306 -4.19 7.70 3.05
C LEU A 306 -5.40 7.78 2.10
N GLN A 307 -6.26 8.78 2.27
CA GLN A 307 -7.42 9.01 1.42
C GLN A 307 -7.00 9.21 -0.04
N GLY A 308 -5.95 10.02 -0.28
CA GLY A 308 -5.41 10.26 -1.62
C GLY A 308 -4.86 8.99 -2.29
N LEU A 309 -4.10 8.17 -1.55
CA LEU A 309 -3.55 6.90 -2.05
C LEU A 309 -4.66 5.90 -2.41
N VAL A 310 -5.66 5.76 -1.54
CA VAL A 310 -6.81 4.86 -1.74
C VAL A 310 -7.71 5.36 -2.88
N ALA A 311 -7.95 6.68 -2.99
CA ALA A 311 -8.69 7.28 -4.08
C ALA A 311 -8.02 7.02 -5.45
N ALA A 312 -6.70 7.22 -5.52
CA ALA A 312 -5.93 6.96 -6.73
C ALA A 312 -5.95 5.47 -7.11
N LYS A 313 -5.88 4.56 -6.13
CA LYS A 313 -5.99 3.12 -6.37
C LYS A 313 -7.39 2.70 -6.83
N ARG A 314 -8.45 3.26 -6.24
CA ARG A 314 -9.84 3.09 -6.69
C ARG A 314 -9.98 3.52 -8.15
N SER A 315 -9.49 4.70 -8.50
CA SER A 315 -9.49 5.20 -9.88
C SER A 315 -8.70 4.29 -10.83
N ALA A 316 -7.60 3.69 -10.39
CA ALA A 316 -6.85 2.73 -11.19
C ALA A 316 -7.64 1.45 -11.47
N MET A 317 -8.48 1.00 -10.53
CA MET A 317 -9.38 -0.16 -10.74
C MET A 317 -10.52 0.15 -11.70
N GLU A 318 -11.09 1.35 -11.64
CA GLU A 318 -12.06 1.83 -12.64
C GLU A 318 -11.45 1.80 -14.05
N ASP A 319 -10.25 2.34 -14.20
CA ASP A 319 -9.51 2.30 -15.47
C ASP A 319 -9.20 0.88 -15.95
N HIS A 320 -8.87 -0.03 -15.02
CA HIS A 320 -8.63 -1.44 -15.32
C HIS A 320 -9.88 -2.11 -15.90
N ILE A 321 -11.03 -1.97 -15.22
CA ILE A 321 -12.31 -2.53 -15.68
C ILE A 321 -12.67 -1.99 -17.07
N TRP A 322 -12.51 -0.68 -17.28
CA TRP A 322 -12.76 -0.10 -18.58
C TRP A 322 -11.81 -0.60 -19.66
N SER A 323 -10.54 -0.77 -19.34
CA SER A 323 -9.56 -1.31 -20.30
C SER A 323 -9.91 -2.74 -20.71
N LEU A 324 -10.42 -3.57 -19.79
CA LEU A 324 -10.91 -4.92 -20.09
C LEU A 324 -12.13 -4.91 -21.04
N ARG A 325 -12.95 -3.85 -21.01
CA ARG A 325 -14.15 -3.69 -21.85
C ARG A 325 -13.90 -3.00 -23.19
N GLU A 326 -12.82 -2.23 -23.29
CA GLU A 326 -12.57 -1.35 -24.42
C GLU A 326 -11.45 -1.84 -25.35
N ASP A 327 -10.41 -2.48 -24.83
CA ASP A 327 -9.21 -2.87 -25.58
C ASP A 327 -9.10 -4.40 -25.73
N PRO A 328 -9.36 -4.97 -26.92
CA PRO A 328 -9.29 -6.42 -27.14
C PRO A 328 -7.92 -7.03 -26.87
N SER A 329 -6.83 -6.31 -27.14
CA SER A 329 -5.48 -6.78 -26.79
C SER A 329 -5.30 -6.80 -25.28
N TYR A 330 -5.76 -5.77 -24.56
CA TYR A 330 -5.66 -5.74 -23.10
C TYR A 330 -6.43 -6.89 -22.45
N PHE A 331 -7.66 -7.11 -22.90
CA PHE A 331 -8.47 -8.21 -22.44
C PHE A 331 -7.78 -9.57 -22.68
N ALA A 332 -7.27 -9.80 -23.90
CA ALA A 332 -6.54 -11.02 -24.23
C ALA A 332 -5.26 -11.18 -23.39
N ASP A 333 -4.48 -10.11 -23.20
CA ASP A 333 -3.28 -10.09 -22.37
C ASP A 333 -3.63 -10.50 -20.93
N SER A 334 -4.70 -9.93 -20.35
CA SER A 334 -5.16 -10.26 -18.98
C SER A 334 -5.64 -11.70 -18.84
N VAL A 335 -6.35 -12.24 -19.84
CA VAL A 335 -6.80 -13.63 -19.87
C VAL A 335 -5.61 -14.59 -19.97
N LEU A 336 -4.61 -14.27 -20.80
CA LEU A 336 -3.40 -15.06 -20.92
C LEU A 336 -2.53 -14.99 -19.67
N ASP A 337 -2.38 -13.82 -19.05
CA ASP A 337 -1.63 -13.68 -17.80
C ASP A 337 -2.28 -14.49 -16.67
N MET A 338 -3.60 -14.39 -16.52
CA MET A 338 -4.36 -15.22 -15.58
C MET A 338 -4.20 -16.71 -15.86
N LYS A 339 -4.23 -17.12 -17.14
CA LYS A 339 -3.98 -18.49 -17.57
C LYS A 339 -2.58 -18.93 -17.12
N GLU A 340 -1.53 -18.15 -17.38
CA GLU A 340 -0.15 -18.50 -17.03
C GLU A 340 0.08 -18.66 -15.51
N HIS A 341 -0.82 -18.18 -14.66
CA HIS A 341 -0.75 -18.36 -13.20
C HIS A 341 -1.62 -19.51 -12.67
N ARG A 342 -2.18 -20.34 -13.55
CA ARG A 342 -3.02 -21.49 -13.18
C ARG A 342 -2.19 -22.70 -12.79
N GLN A 343 -2.51 -23.30 -11.63
CA GLN A 343 -1.85 -24.53 -11.16
C GLN A 343 -2.10 -25.72 -12.09
N GLU A 344 -3.19 -25.72 -12.86
CA GLU A 344 -3.48 -26.75 -13.88
C GLU A 344 -2.34 -26.92 -14.92
N LEU A 345 -1.53 -25.87 -15.16
CA LEU A 345 -0.39 -25.90 -16.08
C LEU A 345 0.84 -26.66 -15.52
N LEU A 346 0.92 -26.82 -14.20
CA LEU A 346 2.03 -27.54 -13.59
C LEU A 346 1.96 -29.03 -13.98
N PRO A 347 3.08 -29.71 -14.27
CA PRO A 347 3.09 -31.18 -14.32
C PRO A 347 2.89 -31.75 -12.92
N ASP A 348 2.35 -32.98 -12.83
CA ASP A 348 2.35 -33.71 -11.56
C ASP A 348 3.75 -34.27 -11.22
N THR A 349 3.93 -34.85 -10.03
CA THR A 349 5.19 -35.47 -9.60
C THR A 349 5.65 -36.64 -10.48
N LYS A 350 4.79 -37.14 -11.38
CA LYS A 350 5.09 -38.17 -12.38
C LYS A 350 5.25 -37.58 -13.80
N GLY A 351 5.30 -36.24 -13.93
CA GLY A 351 5.44 -35.55 -15.21
C GLY A 351 4.16 -35.46 -16.05
N ARG A 352 2.99 -35.84 -15.52
CA ARG A 352 1.73 -35.90 -16.28
C ARG A 352 0.98 -34.57 -16.23
N GLN A 353 0.41 -34.18 -17.37
CA GLN A 353 -0.49 -33.03 -17.48
C GLN A 353 -1.82 -33.26 -16.74
N HIS A 354 -2.42 -32.16 -16.27
CA HIS A 354 -3.72 -32.14 -15.58
C HIS A 354 -4.85 -32.56 -16.52
N SER A 355 -5.90 -33.20 -16.00
CA SER A 355 -7.07 -33.66 -16.79
C SER A 355 -7.70 -32.56 -17.64
N LEU A 356 -7.93 -31.38 -17.04
CA LEU A 356 -8.47 -30.19 -17.71
C LEU A 356 -7.61 -29.62 -18.85
N MET A 357 -6.38 -30.11 -19.04
CA MET A 357 -5.47 -29.66 -20.10
C MET A 357 -5.36 -30.66 -21.27
N LYS A 358 -6.02 -31.83 -21.19
CA LYS A 358 -5.90 -32.92 -22.17
C LYS A 358 -7.16 -33.09 -23.05
N PRO A 359 -7.01 -33.34 -24.36
CA PRO A 359 -5.82 -33.12 -25.19
C PRO A 359 -5.52 -31.63 -25.42
N HIS A 360 -6.50 -30.78 -25.10
CA HIS A 360 -6.43 -29.32 -25.14
C HIS A 360 -7.14 -28.77 -23.88
N PRO A 361 -6.93 -27.49 -23.52
CA PRO A 361 -7.64 -26.88 -22.39
C PRO A 361 -9.17 -27.01 -22.52
N SER A 362 -9.81 -27.56 -21.49
CA SER A 362 -11.26 -27.78 -21.46
C SER A 362 -12.04 -26.47 -21.31
N LYS A 363 -13.33 -26.48 -21.65
CA LYS A 363 -14.23 -25.32 -21.40
C LYS A 363 -14.22 -24.88 -19.94
N ARG A 364 -14.25 -25.83 -19.01
CA ARG A 364 -14.19 -25.57 -17.56
C ARG A 364 -12.91 -24.87 -17.14
N PHE A 365 -11.78 -25.14 -17.79
CA PHE A 365 -10.53 -24.42 -17.53
C PHE A 365 -10.67 -22.96 -17.95
N TRP A 366 -11.17 -22.69 -19.15
CA TRP A 366 -11.37 -21.32 -19.64
C TRP A 366 -12.44 -20.55 -18.87
N ASP A 367 -13.50 -21.21 -18.41
CA ASP A 367 -14.47 -20.61 -17.48
C ASP A 367 -13.77 -20.12 -16.19
N ARG A 368 -12.89 -20.95 -15.60
CA ARG A 368 -12.12 -20.55 -14.40
C ARG A 368 -11.20 -19.37 -14.66
N VAL A 369 -10.56 -19.32 -15.82
CA VAL A 369 -9.67 -18.21 -16.20
C VAL A 369 -10.47 -16.92 -16.37
N ALA A 370 -11.54 -16.93 -17.18
CA ALA A 370 -12.38 -15.75 -17.40
C ALA A 370 -13.03 -15.24 -16.12
N VAL A 371 -13.60 -16.14 -15.31
CA VAL A 371 -14.18 -15.77 -14.01
C VAL A 371 -13.11 -15.15 -13.11
N GLY A 372 -11.88 -15.69 -13.10
CA GLY A 372 -10.75 -15.10 -12.38
C GLY A 372 -10.53 -13.64 -12.76
N VAL A 373 -10.34 -13.36 -14.06
CA VAL A 373 -10.10 -12.00 -14.57
C VAL A 373 -11.19 -11.01 -14.16
N VAL A 374 -12.46 -11.38 -14.32
CA VAL A 374 -13.57 -10.45 -14.05
C VAL A 374 -13.84 -10.29 -12.55
N SER A 375 -13.81 -11.40 -11.79
CA SER A 375 -14.03 -11.37 -10.35
C SER A 375 -12.96 -10.55 -9.63
N GLU A 376 -11.69 -10.68 -10.02
CA GLU A 376 -10.59 -9.91 -9.46
C GLU A 376 -10.82 -8.41 -9.67
N ALA A 377 -11.06 -7.99 -10.92
CA ALA A 377 -11.29 -6.59 -11.25
C ALA A 377 -12.45 -5.97 -10.46
N TYR A 378 -13.59 -6.66 -10.35
CA TYR A 378 -14.78 -6.11 -9.69
C TYR A 378 -14.65 -6.11 -8.18
N PHE A 379 -14.02 -7.15 -7.60
CA PHE A 379 -13.84 -7.22 -6.16
C PHE A 379 -12.88 -6.15 -5.66
N TYR A 380 -11.76 -5.91 -6.36
CA TYR A 380 -10.86 -4.84 -5.96
C TYR A 380 -11.50 -3.46 -6.05
N LEU A 381 -12.33 -3.18 -7.07
CA LEU A 381 -13.08 -1.92 -7.11
C LEU A 381 -13.94 -1.73 -5.85
N GLU A 382 -14.69 -2.76 -5.46
CA GLU A 382 -15.55 -2.72 -4.28
C GLU A 382 -14.76 -2.55 -2.98
N ILE A 383 -13.64 -3.26 -2.83
CA ILE A 383 -12.74 -3.14 -1.67
C ILE A 383 -12.20 -1.72 -1.54
N TRP A 384 -11.60 -1.19 -2.61
CA TRP A 384 -10.99 0.15 -2.58
C TRP A 384 -12.03 1.25 -2.41
N ASN A 385 -13.25 1.08 -2.95
CA ASN A 385 -14.34 2.01 -2.71
C ASN A 385 -14.84 1.98 -1.26
N ASP A 386 -14.95 0.79 -0.66
CA ASP A 386 -15.36 0.64 0.73
C ASP A 386 -14.32 1.25 1.68
N LEU A 387 -13.03 0.98 1.45
CA LEU A 387 -11.93 1.61 2.20
C LEU A 387 -11.92 3.13 2.05
N HIS A 388 -12.09 3.66 0.83
CA HIS A 388 -12.19 5.10 0.60
C HIS A 388 -13.33 5.75 1.39
N SER A 389 -14.50 5.07 1.44
CA SER A 389 -15.67 5.54 2.19
C SER A 389 -15.42 5.52 3.70
N GLN A 390 -14.83 4.44 4.22
CA GLN A 390 -14.55 4.30 5.65
C GLN A 390 -13.48 5.29 6.14
N ILE A 391 -12.40 5.51 5.39
CA ILE A 391 -11.38 6.51 5.73
C ILE A 391 -12.01 7.92 5.69
N GLY A 392 -12.82 8.23 4.66
CA GLY A 392 -13.55 9.50 4.59
C GLY A 392 -14.49 9.73 5.78
N LYS A 393 -15.16 8.66 6.26
CA LYS A 393 -15.98 8.71 7.48
C LYS A 393 -15.14 9.01 8.72
N VAL A 394 -13.97 8.38 8.86
CA VAL A 394 -13.06 8.67 9.98
C VAL A 394 -12.58 10.12 9.94
N MET A 395 -12.17 10.63 8.77
CA MET A 395 -11.76 12.03 8.61
C MET A 395 -12.87 13.00 9.02
N PHE A 396 -14.09 12.79 8.53
CA PHE A 396 -15.25 13.60 8.87
C PHE A 396 -15.51 13.61 10.39
N LEU A 397 -15.49 12.43 11.02
CA LEU A 397 -15.73 12.31 12.46
C LEU A 397 -14.59 12.90 13.29
N GLN A 398 -13.34 12.79 12.84
CA GLN A 398 -12.21 13.40 13.51
C GLN A 398 -12.33 14.94 13.51
N GLN A 399 -12.71 15.53 12.37
CA GLN A 399 -12.97 16.96 12.28
C GLN A 399 -14.17 17.37 13.15
N LYS A 400 -15.24 16.57 13.15
CA LYS A 400 -16.45 16.83 13.97
C LYS A 400 -16.14 16.90 15.46
N TYR A 401 -15.24 16.06 15.96
CA TYR A 401 -14.91 15.93 17.38
C TYR A 401 -13.54 16.52 17.76
N GLU A 402 -12.91 17.31 16.90
CA GLU A 402 -11.53 17.81 17.11
C GLU A 402 -11.34 18.50 18.48
N GLY A 403 -12.32 19.28 18.93
CA GLY A 403 -12.28 19.96 20.23
C GLY A 403 -12.58 19.07 21.45
N ASP A 404 -13.15 17.88 21.25
CA ASP A 404 -13.53 16.95 22.32
C ASP A 404 -12.46 15.90 22.60
N ILE A 405 -11.50 15.71 21.68
CA ILE A 405 -10.45 14.69 21.78
C ILE A 405 -9.36 15.16 22.74
N LYS A 406 -9.20 14.44 23.86
CA LYS A 406 -8.12 14.68 24.84
C LYS A 406 -7.31 13.41 25.06
N TYR A 407 -6.00 13.57 25.21
CA TYR A 407 -5.04 12.46 25.37
C TYR A 407 -5.37 11.49 26.52
N ASP A 408 -5.97 12.00 27.59
CA ASP A 408 -6.33 11.21 28.77
C ASP A 408 -7.75 10.63 28.71
N ASP A 409 -8.54 10.99 27.70
CA ASP A 409 -9.93 10.55 27.53
C ASP A 409 -10.06 9.48 26.45
N ASP A 410 -11.15 8.70 26.54
CA ASP A 410 -11.52 7.79 25.45
C ASP A 410 -12.03 8.59 24.24
N LEU A 411 -11.79 8.07 23.03
CA LEU A 411 -12.39 8.65 21.83
C LEU A 411 -13.92 8.66 21.93
N PRO A 412 -14.58 9.69 21.37
CA PRO A 412 -16.03 9.68 21.16
C PRO A 412 -16.46 8.37 20.51
N ASN A 413 -17.49 7.73 21.07
CA ASN A 413 -17.87 6.35 20.73
C ASN A 413 -18.15 6.17 19.22
N GLU A 414 -18.68 7.21 18.56
CA GLU A 414 -18.92 7.22 17.10
C GLU A 414 -17.61 7.19 16.29
N LEU A 415 -16.61 7.99 16.70
CA LEU A 415 -15.28 8.02 16.07
C LEU A 415 -14.52 6.72 16.33
N LEU A 416 -14.54 6.23 17.57
CA LEU A 416 -13.99 4.92 17.93
C LEU A 416 -14.59 3.83 17.04
N GLN A 417 -15.92 3.75 16.95
CA GLN A 417 -16.59 2.75 16.13
C GLN A 417 -16.18 2.82 14.66
N ALA A 418 -15.97 4.01 14.11
CA ALA A 418 -15.48 4.17 12.73
C ALA A 418 -14.06 3.63 12.54
N PHE A 419 -13.15 3.88 13.49
CA PHE A 419 -11.81 3.28 13.46
C PHE A 419 -11.85 1.75 13.55
N LEU A 420 -12.67 1.20 14.47
CA LEU A 420 -12.80 -0.25 14.63
C LEU A 420 -13.38 -0.92 13.38
N GLU A 421 -14.37 -0.30 12.72
CA GLU A 421 -14.93 -0.80 11.46
C GLU A 421 -13.90 -0.79 10.32
N LEU A 422 -13.09 0.27 10.23
CA LEU A 422 -12.02 0.38 9.25
C LEU A 422 -10.93 -0.67 9.48
N GLU A 423 -10.44 -0.80 10.71
CA GLU A 423 -9.43 -1.79 11.08
C GLU A 423 -9.93 -3.22 10.83
N PHE A 424 -11.17 -3.53 11.23
CA PHE A 424 -11.79 -4.83 10.95
C PHE A 424 -11.82 -5.12 9.45
N SER A 425 -12.23 -4.14 8.64
CA SER A 425 -12.32 -4.30 7.19
C SER A 425 -10.95 -4.51 6.56
N LEU A 426 -9.92 -3.77 6.97
CA LEU A 426 -8.53 -3.97 6.53
C LEU A 426 -8.03 -5.39 6.87
N ASN A 427 -8.31 -5.87 8.08
CA ASN A 427 -7.93 -7.22 8.53
C ASN A 427 -8.64 -8.34 7.73
N GLU A 428 -9.88 -8.12 7.30
CA GLU A 428 -10.57 -9.08 6.44
C GLU A 428 -10.11 -9.00 4.97
N TYR A 429 -9.89 -7.80 4.44
CA TYR A 429 -9.54 -7.58 3.03
C TYR A 429 -8.16 -8.11 2.64
N VAL A 430 -7.22 -8.27 3.58
CA VAL A 430 -5.92 -8.91 3.28
C VAL A 430 -6.03 -10.43 3.05
N LYS A 431 -7.05 -11.09 3.61
CA LYS A 431 -7.15 -12.57 3.60
C LYS A 431 -7.32 -13.14 2.19
N GLY A 432 -8.20 -12.53 1.39
CA GLY A 432 -8.49 -12.96 0.02
C GLY A 432 -7.24 -12.94 -0.89
N PRO A 433 -6.57 -11.78 -1.05
CA PRO A 433 -5.36 -11.66 -1.87
C PRO A 433 -4.23 -12.58 -1.41
N ILE A 434 -4.03 -12.75 -0.09
CA ILE A 434 -3.01 -13.68 0.43
C ILE A 434 -3.31 -15.13 0.02
N GLN A 435 -4.58 -15.55 0.08
CA GLN A 435 -4.99 -16.88 -0.34
C GLN A 435 -4.82 -17.06 -1.85
N ILE A 436 -5.08 -16.04 -2.66
CA ILE A 436 -4.82 -16.06 -4.10
C ILE A 436 -3.31 -16.18 -4.37
N LEU A 437 -2.47 -15.39 -3.70
CA LEU A 437 -1.01 -15.45 -3.81
C LEU A 437 -0.46 -16.86 -3.55
N LYS A 438 -0.97 -17.53 -2.51
CA LYS A 438 -0.62 -18.93 -2.20
C LYS A 438 -0.84 -19.87 -3.39
N THR A 439 -1.85 -19.60 -4.22
CA THR A 439 -2.15 -20.40 -5.40
C THR A 439 -1.36 -19.99 -6.64
N ILE A 440 -1.21 -18.68 -6.88
CA ILE A 440 -0.60 -18.17 -8.12
C ILE A 440 0.93 -18.18 -8.10
N VAL A 441 1.55 -17.95 -6.94
CA VAL A 441 3.02 -17.82 -6.83
C VAL A 441 3.71 -19.12 -7.26
N VAL A 442 3.20 -20.26 -6.80
CA VAL A 442 3.76 -21.59 -7.12
C VAL A 442 3.60 -21.98 -8.59
N ALA A 443 2.64 -21.38 -9.31
CA ALA A 443 2.39 -21.62 -10.73
C ALA A 443 2.92 -20.51 -11.65
N SER A 444 3.37 -19.40 -11.07
CA SER A 444 3.87 -18.24 -11.82
C SER A 444 5.03 -18.62 -12.74
N PRO A 445 5.17 -17.99 -13.92
CA PRO A 445 6.23 -18.31 -14.88
C PRO A 445 7.65 -18.40 -14.27
N PRO A 446 8.09 -17.48 -13.39
CA PRO A 446 9.44 -17.53 -12.84
C PRO A 446 9.67 -18.65 -11.81
N LEU A 447 8.63 -19.11 -11.11
CA LEU A 447 8.75 -20.05 -9.99
C LEU A 447 8.23 -21.45 -10.31
N ARG A 448 7.39 -21.63 -11.33
CA ARG A 448 6.72 -22.92 -11.62
C ARG A 448 7.68 -24.10 -11.81
N ALA A 449 8.91 -23.85 -12.22
CA ALA A 449 9.93 -24.90 -12.37
C ALA A 449 10.34 -25.56 -11.04
N LEU A 450 10.14 -24.86 -9.91
CA LEU A 450 10.47 -25.31 -8.56
C LEU A 450 9.38 -26.18 -7.94
N PHE A 451 8.20 -26.26 -8.56
CA PHE A 451 7.01 -26.87 -8.00
C PHE A 451 6.42 -27.94 -8.93
N ALA A 452 5.67 -28.87 -8.36
CA ALA A 452 4.91 -29.89 -9.08
C ALA A 452 3.58 -30.16 -8.37
N ARG A 453 2.56 -30.61 -9.11
CA ARG A 453 1.30 -31.06 -8.51
C ARG A 453 1.44 -32.47 -7.94
N LEU A 454 0.64 -32.80 -6.95
CA LEU A 454 0.37 -34.21 -6.65
C LEU A 454 -0.54 -34.82 -7.73
N PRO A 455 -0.47 -36.15 -7.96
CA PRO A 455 -1.40 -36.86 -8.84
C PRO A 455 -2.88 -36.58 -8.52
N GLU A 456 -3.74 -36.61 -9.54
CA GLU A 456 -5.19 -36.46 -9.33
C GLU A 456 -5.76 -37.71 -8.63
N GLU A 457 -6.06 -37.60 -7.33
CA GLU A 457 -6.66 -38.67 -6.49
C GLU A 457 -8.19 -38.51 -6.36
N GLY A 458 -8.88 -38.12 -7.44
CA GLY A 458 -10.34 -37.96 -7.44
C GLY A 458 -10.88 -36.72 -6.71
N THR A 459 -10.03 -35.91 -6.08
CA THR A 459 -10.42 -34.61 -5.51
C THR A 459 -10.32 -33.49 -6.57
N SER A 460 -11.16 -32.46 -6.44
CA SER A 460 -11.13 -31.29 -7.35
C SER A 460 -10.10 -30.23 -6.95
N ASN A 461 -9.41 -30.42 -5.81
CA ASN A 461 -8.45 -29.47 -5.26
C ASN A 461 -7.04 -29.85 -5.72
N ILE A 462 -6.34 -28.90 -6.33
CA ILE A 462 -4.96 -29.08 -6.75
C ILE A 462 -4.04 -28.89 -5.54
N GLN A 463 -3.24 -29.90 -5.24
CA GLN A 463 -2.17 -29.81 -4.26
C GLN A 463 -0.83 -29.64 -4.96
N VAL A 464 -0.04 -28.66 -4.52
CA VAL A 464 1.26 -28.33 -5.09
C VAL A 464 2.33 -28.53 -4.03
N VAL A 465 3.41 -29.19 -4.41
CA VAL A 465 4.57 -29.49 -3.57
C VAL A 465 5.86 -28.99 -4.23
N GLN A 466 6.93 -28.88 -3.46
CA GLN A 466 8.26 -28.70 -4.03
C GLN A 466 8.55 -29.87 -4.97
N LYS A 467 9.06 -29.55 -6.17
CA LYS A 467 9.37 -30.56 -7.17
C LYS A 467 10.45 -31.52 -6.63
N PRO A 468 10.24 -32.85 -6.69
CA PRO A 468 11.26 -33.82 -6.27
C PRO A 468 12.60 -33.59 -6.97
N GLY A 469 13.69 -33.58 -6.21
CA GLY A 469 15.04 -33.33 -6.72
C GLY A 469 15.38 -31.85 -6.98
N SER A 470 14.43 -30.91 -6.80
CA SER A 470 14.72 -29.48 -6.89
C SER A 470 15.46 -29.02 -5.63
N THR A 471 16.64 -28.43 -5.79
CA THR A 471 17.32 -27.67 -4.74
C THR A 471 17.01 -26.18 -4.90
N TRP A 472 16.96 -25.46 -3.78
CA TRP A 472 16.78 -24.00 -3.78
C TRP A 472 18.08 -23.34 -3.34
N ASP A 473 18.48 -22.29 -4.03
CA ASP A 473 19.56 -21.45 -3.54
C ASP A 473 19.11 -20.56 -2.36
N LYS A 474 20.03 -19.75 -1.82
CA LYS A 474 19.76 -18.88 -0.66
C LYS A 474 18.67 -17.85 -0.93
N THR A 475 18.66 -17.22 -2.11
CA THR A 475 17.67 -16.21 -2.49
C THR A 475 16.29 -16.85 -2.64
N GLN A 476 16.20 -17.97 -3.36
CA GLN A 476 14.97 -18.74 -3.52
C GLN A 476 14.43 -19.20 -2.16
N SER A 477 15.29 -19.76 -1.31
CA SER A 477 14.89 -20.22 0.03
C SER A 477 14.34 -19.10 0.90
N ARG A 478 15.00 -17.92 0.90
CA ARG A 478 14.54 -16.76 1.66
C ARG A 478 13.20 -16.23 1.13
N LEU A 479 13.06 -16.12 -0.19
CA LEU A 479 11.83 -15.63 -0.81
C LEU A 479 10.65 -16.56 -0.56
N ILE A 480 10.83 -17.88 -0.74
CA ILE A 480 9.77 -18.86 -0.47
C ILE A 480 9.41 -18.86 1.03
N TRP A 481 10.37 -18.68 1.93
CA TRP A 481 10.08 -18.54 3.36
C TRP A 481 9.25 -17.28 3.67
N LEU A 482 9.54 -16.13 3.05
CA LEU A 482 8.74 -14.91 3.22
C LEU A 482 7.30 -15.13 2.76
N PHE A 483 7.12 -15.74 1.59
CA PHE A 483 5.81 -16.13 1.09
C PHE A 483 5.08 -17.11 2.02
N GLN A 484 5.78 -18.12 2.55
CA GLN A 484 5.24 -19.06 3.53
C GLN A 484 4.77 -18.35 4.81
N THR A 485 5.57 -17.42 5.30
CA THR A 485 5.27 -16.59 6.46
C THR A 485 4.06 -15.69 6.19
N LEU A 486 3.91 -15.17 4.97
CA LEU A 486 2.79 -14.32 4.57
C LEU A 486 1.44 -15.05 4.61
N TRP A 487 1.37 -16.28 4.09
CA TRP A 487 0.09 -17.00 3.99
C TRP A 487 -0.21 -17.98 5.11
N ASP A 488 0.75 -18.27 5.97
CA ASP A 488 0.51 -18.96 7.24
C ASP A 488 -0.02 -17.95 8.27
N GLU A 489 -1.24 -18.18 8.79
CA GLU A 489 -1.90 -17.23 9.68
C GLU A 489 -1.15 -17.04 11.01
N GLN A 490 -0.60 -18.13 11.56
CA GLN A 490 0.14 -18.08 12.80
C GLN A 490 1.45 -17.32 12.61
N LEU A 491 2.26 -17.69 11.61
CA LEU A 491 3.53 -17.01 11.32
C LEU A 491 3.30 -15.53 10.94
N ARG A 492 2.25 -15.22 10.17
CA ARG A 492 1.88 -13.84 9.84
C ARG A 492 1.51 -13.04 11.09
N HIS A 493 0.76 -13.61 12.02
CA HIS A 493 0.42 -12.94 13.28
C HIS A 493 1.67 -12.66 14.14
N LEU A 494 2.60 -13.61 14.18
CA LEU A 494 3.87 -13.47 14.90
C LEU A 494 4.71 -12.33 14.32
N CYS A 495 5.02 -12.39 13.02
CA CYS A 495 5.91 -11.45 12.34
C CYS A 495 5.27 -10.07 12.08
N GLY A 496 3.96 -10.01 11.91
CA GLY A 496 3.22 -8.83 11.44
C GLY A 496 3.23 -8.71 9.91
N LEU A 497 2.12 -8.23 9.33
CA LEU A 497 1.97 -8.11 7.87
C LEU A 497 2.95 -7.11 7.25
N HIS A 498 3.00 -5.89 7.78
CA HIS A 498 3.86 -4.82 7.28
C HIS A 498 5.36 -5.22 7.28
N PRO A 499 5.93 -5.74 8.38
CA PRO A 499 7.28 -6.30 8.41
C PRO A 499 7.60 -7.33 7.32
N ILE A 500 6.65 -8.20 6.97
CA ILE A 500 6.86 -9.23 5.93
C ILE A 500 6.94 -8.58 4.55
N LEU A 501 6.01 -7.67 4.25
CA LEU A 501 5.94 -6.98 2.96
C LEU A 501 7.14 -6.05 2.74
N ASP A 502 7.58 -5.33 3.78
CA ASP A 502 8.80 -4.52 3.74
C ASP A 502 10.05 -5.36 3.47
N GLU A 503 10.16 -6.54 4.11
CA GLU A 503 11.28 -7.45 3.85
C GLU A 503 11.24 -8.05 2.45
N MET A 504 10.05 -8.27 1.87
CA MET A 504 9.90 -8.69 0.48
C MET A 504 10.34 -7.57 -0.48
N GLU A 505 9.91 -6.32 -0.25
CA GLU A 505 10.32 -5.17 -1.06
C GLU A 505 11.84 -4.96 -0.98
N ARG A 506 12.41 -4.95 0.23
CA ARG A 506 13.86 -4.81 0.43
C ARG A 506 14.65 -5.90 -0.30
N LEU A 507 14.18 -7.14 -0.27
CA LEU A 507 14.81 -8.26 -0.99
C LEU A 507 14.76 -8.04 -2.51
N VAL A 508 13.64 -7.60 -3.06
CA VAL A 508 13.46 -7.30 -4.50
C VAL A 508 14.28 -6.09 -4.96
N GLU A 509 14.42 -5.08 -4.11
CA GLU A 509 15.23 -3.89 -4.40
C GLU A 509 16.72 -4.19 -4.41
N ASN A 510 17.21 -5.01 -3.47
CA ASN A 510 18.64 -5.27 -3.27
C ASN A 510 19.18 -6.51 -4.00
N ASP A 511 18.32 -7.47 -4.37
CA ASP A 511 18.74 -8.70 -5.06
C ASP A 511 18.05 -8.81 -6.45
N PRO A 512 18.78 -8.57 -7.56
CA PRO A 512 18.25 -8.73 -8.91
C PRO A 512 17.70 -10.13 -9.19
N LYS A 513 18.25 -11.16 -8.53
CA LYS A 513 17.77 -12.53 -8.66
C LYS A 513 16.40 -12.68 -8.01
N ALA A 514 16.18 -12.09 -6.85
CA ALA A 514 14.87 -12.08 -6.20
C ALA A 514 13.85 -11.34 -7.06
N ARG A 515 14.22 -10.18 -7.60
CA ARG A 515 13.37 -9.40 -8.52
C ARG A 515 12.89 -10.23 -9.71
N ASN A 516 13.79 -10.96 -10.35
CA ASN A 516 13.45 -11.81 -11.50
C ASN A 516 12.54 -13.00 -11.17
N LEU A 517 12.31 -13.31 -9.88
CA LEU A 517 11.38 -14.36 -9.45
C LEU A 517 9.94 -13.84 -9.28
N PHE A 518 9.69 -12.54 -9.43
CA PHE A 518 8.34 -11.96 -9.41
C PHE A 518 7.81 -11.85 -10.85
N SER A 519 6.60 -12.37 -11.08
CA SER A 519 5.85 -11.98 -12.28
C SER A 519 5.21 -10.60 -12.08
N SER A 520 4.76 -9.97 -13.17
CA SER A 520 4.00 -8.72 -13.12
C SER A 520 2.75 -8.84 -12.23
N GLN A 521 2.01 -9.94 -12.35
CA GLN A 521 0.81 -10.20 -11.54
C GLN A 521 1.14 -10.33 -10.04
N VAL A 522 2.16 -11.11 -9.69
CA VAL A 522 2.58 -11.28 -8.29
C VAL A 522 3.06 -9.96 -7.70
N ALA A 523 3.86 -9.18 -8.45
CA ALA A 523 4.32 -7.87 -8.01
C ALA A 523 3.16 -6.88 -7.77
N SER A 524 2.15 -6.86 -8.66
CA SER A 524 0.96 -6.02 -8.51
C SER A 524 0.17 -6.39 -7.25
N MET A 525 -0.04 -7.68 -7.00
CA MET A 525 -0.77 -8.13 -5.80
C MET A 525 -0.05 -7.81 -4.49
N ILE A 526 1.29 -7.93 -4.47
CA ILE A 526 2.10 -7.56 -3.31
C ILE A 526 2.05 -6.05 -3.07
N ALA A 527 2.08 -5.23 -4.12
CA ALA A 527 1.93 -3.79 -3.99
C ALA A 527 0.56 -3.40 -3.39
N ASP A 528 -0.52 -4.06 -3.82
CA ASP A 528 -1.87 -3.82 -3.30
C ASP A 528 -2.01 -4.22 -1.83
N LEU A 529 -1.46 -5.38 -1.46
CA LEU A 529 -1.37 -5.80 -0.06
C LEU A 529 -0.55 -4.83 0.78
N SER A 530 0.53 -4.28 0.23
CA SER A 530 1.39 -3.34 0.94
C SER A 530 0.70 -2.01 1.18
N LEU A 531 -0.15 -1.55 0.25
CA LEU A 531 -0.99 -0.37 0.48
C LEU A 531 -2.06 -0.61 1.56
N ILE A 532 -2.71 -1.79 1.59
CA ILE A 532 -3.64 -2.14 2.68
C ILE A 532 -2.89 -2.21 4.02
N SER A 533 -1.69 -2.80 4.02
CA SER A 533 -0.84 -2.90 5.21
C SER A 533 -0.34 -1.53 5.69
N GLU A 534 -0.09 -0.58 4.79
CA GLU A 534 0.24 0.81 5.15
C GLU A 534 -0.96 1.51 5.79
N CYS A 535 -2.19 1.25 5.33
CA CYS A 535 -3.40 1.75 6.00
C CYS A 535 -3.48 1.24 7.44
N GLN A 536 -3.23 -0.05 7.67
CA GLN A 536 -3.19 -0.64 9.02
C GLN A 536 -2.11 0.03 9.88
N ARG A 537 -0.90 0.21 9.32
CA ARG A 537 0.21 0.86 10.02
C ARG A 537 -0.13 2.29 10.42
N GLN A 538 -0.69 3.09 9.51
CA GLN A 538 -1.09 4.47 9.77
C GLN A 538 -2.16 4.57 10.86
N ILE A 539 -3.17 3.69 10.85
CA ILE A 539 -4.17 3.63 11.93
C ILE A 539 -3.51 3.31 13.27
N SER A 540 -2.51 2.43 13.29
CA SER A 540 -1.75 2.12 14.51
C SER A 540 -0.91 3.29 15.05
N LEU A 541 -0.70 4.36 14.26
CA LEU A 541 -0.03 5.59 14.71
C LEU A 541 -0.97 6.55 15.44
N TYR A 542 -2.26 6.25 15.55
CA TYR A 542 -3.23 7.11 16.26
C TYR A 542 -3.14 6.91 17.78
N GLU A 543 -1.94 7.04 18.32
CA GLU A 543 -1.64 6.91 19.74
C GLU A 543 -2.15 8.11 20.54
N PRO A 544 -2.61 7.92 21.80
CA PRO A 544 -2.59 6.66 22.57
C PRO A 544 -3.79 5.74 22.30
N TRP A 545 -4.75 6.13 21.46
CA TRP A 545 -6.01 5.40 21.35
C TRP A 545 -5.90 4.10 20.56
N ALA A 546 -5.04 4.07 19.54
CA ALA A 546 -4.81 2.89 18.71
C ALA A 546 -4.36 1.67 19.51
N SER A 547 -3.65 1.87 20.63
CA SER A 547 -3.25 0.79 21.53
C SER A 547 -4.46 -0.01 22.07
N SER A 548 -5.62 0.65 22.23
CA SER A 548 -6.85 0.09 22.78
C SER A 548 -7.79 -0.57 21.76
N PHE A 549 -7.55 -0.38 20.46
CA PHE A 549 -8.50 -0.78 19.41
C PHE A 549 -8.75 -2.29 19.38
N GLU A 550 -7.71 -3.11 19.53
CA GLU A 550 -7.82 -4.58 19.54
C GLU A 550 -8.79 -5.09 20.64
N ASN A 551 -8.61 -4.63 21.88
CA ASN A 551 -9.50 -4.96 23.00
C ASN A 551 -10.93 -4.45 22.80
N LYS A 552 -11.07 -3.19 22.32
CA LYS A 552 -12.38 -2.59 22.05
C LYS A 552 -13.09 -3.26 20.87
N ALA A 553 -12.36 -3.78 19.89
CA ALA A 553 -12.88 -4.59 18.79
C ALA A 553 -13.31 -5.98 19.25
N ALA A 554 -12.56 -6.63 20.14
CA ALA A 554 -12.89 -7.96 20.64
C ALA A 554 -14.28 -8.02 21.30
N SER A 555 -14.59 -7.04 22.15
CA SER A 555 -15.93 -6.91 22.78
C SER A 555 -17.06 -6.60 21.78
N ARG A 556 -16.74 -6.07 20.59
CA ARG A 556 -17.69 -5.68 19.53
C ARG A 556 -17.62 -6.60 18.31
N HIS A 557 -16.90 -7.72 18.38
CA HIS A 557 -16.55 -8.52 17.21
C HIS A 557 -17.75 -8.94 16.36
N ASN A 558 -18.85 -9.37 17.01
CA ASN A 558 -20.05 -9.81 16.30
C ASN A 558 -20.75 -8.68 15.54
N ASP A 559 -20.82 -7.47 16.11
CA ASP A 559 -21.38 -6.28 15.43
C ASP A 559 -20.51 -5.87 14.24
N LEU A 560 -19.19 -5.77 14.45
CA LEU A 560 -18.23 -5.45 13.39
C LEU A 560 -18.33 -6.45 12.23
N LYS A 561 -18.39 -7.74 12.55
CA LYS A 561 -18.55 -8.81 11.57
C LYS A 561 -19.89 -8.73 10.84
N ALA A 562 -20.99 -8.46 11.54
CA ALA A 562 -22.30 -8.31 10.91
C ALA A 562 -22.33 -7.14 9.92
N LYS A 563 -21.79 -5.97 10.30
CA LYS A 563 -21.67 -4.81 9.42
C LYS A 563 -20.77 -5.08 8.23
N TYR A 564 -19.63 -5.74 8.44
CA TYR A 564 -18.74 -6.16 7.35
C TYR A 564 -19.45 -7.10 6.37
N ILE A 565 -20.14 -8.13 6.85
CA ILE A 565 -20.92 -9.06 6.01
C ILE A 565 -22.02 -8.31 5.26
N GLN A 566 -22.74 -7.40 5.92
CA GLN A 566 -23.77 -6.60 5.29
C GLN A 566 -23.19 -5.79 4.11
N ARG A 567 -22.08 -5.08 4.33
CA ARG A 567 -21.39 -4.32 3.27
C ARG A 567 -20.92 -5.24 2.15
N THR A 568 -20.24 -6.34 2.47
CA THR A 568 -19.60 -7.23 1.48
C THR A 568 -20.53 -8.27 0.85
N SER A 569 -21.76 -8.41 1.32
CA SER A 569 -22.75 -9.37 0.80
C SER A 569 -22.96 -9.30 -0.71
N ARG A 570 -22.87 -8.09 -1.29
CA ARG A 570 -22.92 -7.85 -2.73
C ARG A 570 -21.81 -8.56 -3.51
N MET A 571 -20.61 -8.65 -2.94
CA MET A 571 -19.49 -9.38 -3.57
C MET A 571 -19.76 -10.89 -3.60
N GLN A 572 -20.38 -11.42 -2.54
CA GLN A 572 -20.75 -12.84 -2.45
C GLN A 572 -21.88 -13.21 -3.44
N GLU A 573 -22.83 -12.30 -3.63
CA GLU A 573 -23.89 -12.42 -4.65
C GLU A 573 -23.29 -12.47 -6.06
N LEU A 574 -22.42 -11.52 -6.40
CA LEU A 574 -21.68 -11.50 -7.66
C LEU A 574 -20.85 -12.78 -7.85
N TYR A 575 -20.12 -13.23 -6.82
CA TYR A 575 -19.35 -14.47 -6.88
C TYR A 575 -20.21 -15.70 -7.21
N THR A 576 -21.41 -15.76 -6.62
CA THR A 576 -22.34 -16.87 -6.83
C THR A 576 -22.88 -16.87 -8.26
N ALA A 577 -23.21 -15.70 -8.81
CA ALA A 577 -23.60 -15.56 -10.22
C ALA A 577 -22.46 -15.94 -11.17
N LEU A 578 -21.23 -15.49 -10.89
CA LEU A 578 -20.04 -15.78 -11.70
C LEU A 578 -19.69 -17.28 -11.75
N LYS A 579 -20.02 -18.05 -10.73
CA LYS A 579 -19.82 -19.52 -10.75
C LYS A 579 -20.74 -20.27 -11.69
N GLN A 580 -21.87 -19.67 -12.09
CA GLN A 580 -22.92 -20.33 -12.85
C GLN A 580 -22.90 -19.95 -14.35
N ILE A 581 -22.21 -18.86 -14.72
CA ILE A 581 -22.05 -18.44 -16.10
C ILE A 581 -20.95 -19.24 -16.80
N SER A 582 -21.15 -19.58 -18.08
CA SER A 582 -20.08 -20.09 -18.93
C SER A 582 -19.49 -18.97 -19.78
N LEU A 583 -18.19 -18.77 -19.63
CA LEU A 583 -17.35 -17.78 -20.30
C LEU A 583 -16.22 -18.45 -21.10
N ALA A 584 -16.27 -19.76 -21.32
CA ALA A 584 -15.24 -20.55 -22.00
C ALA A 584 -14.89 -20.08 -23.42
N ASP A 585 -15.79 -19.34 -24.07
CA ASP A 585 -15.57 -18.78 -25.42
C ASP A 585 -14.47 -17.69 -25.45
N VAL A 586 -13.89 -17.35 -24.28
CA VAL A 586 -12.81 -16.39 -24.08
C VAL A 586 -11.46 -16.80 -24.67
N ASP A 587 -11.24 -18.07 -25.02
CA ASP A 587 -9.92 -18.58 -25.44
C ASP A 587 -9.31 -17.68 -26.53
N PRO A 588 -8.21 -16.96 -26.25
CA PRO A 588 -7.59 -16.05 -27.20
C PRO A 588 -6.64 -16.76 -28.18
N SER A 589 -6.42 -18.07 -28.03
CA SER A 589 -5.41 -18.84 -28.78
C SER A 589 -5.72 -18.98 -30.27
N ASP A 590 -6.98 -18.78 -30.68
CA ASP A 590 -7.42 -18.79 -32.08
C ASP A 590 -7.26 -17.43 -32.79
N GLY A 591 -6.74 -16.42 -32.09
CA GLY A 591 -6.52 -15.08 -32.63
C GLY A 591 -7.77 -14.20 -32.73
N LYS A 592 -8.91 -14.58 -32.14
CA LYS A 592 -10.16 -13.78 -32.20
C LYS A 592 -10.02 -12.35 -31.64
N PHE A 593 -9.07 -12.13 -30.74
CA PHE A 593 -8.76 -10.82 -30.15
C PHE A 593 -7.54 -10.13 -30.81
N PHE A 594 -7.12 -10.56 -32.00
CA PHE A 594 -6.00 -9.98 -32.71
C PHE A 594 -6.26 -8.50 -33.05
N TYR A 595 -5.53 -7.59 -32.40
CA TYR A 595 -5.73 -6.14 -32.48
C TYR A 595 -4.41 -5.41 -32.81
N PRO A 596 -4.06 -5.27 -34.11
CA PRO A 596 -2.76 -4.76 -34.56
C PRO A 596 -2.66 -3.22 -34.52
N VAL A 597 -2.90 -2.63 -33.35
CA VAL A 597 -2.89 -1.17 -33.14
C VAL A 597 -1.53 -0.51 -33.40
N GLU A 598 -0.45 -1.29 -33.27
CA GLU A 598 0.93 -0.89 -33.57
C GLU A 598 1.25 -0.85 -35.06
N LYS A 599 0.46 -1.51 -35.90
CA LYS A 599 0.72 -1.59 -37.33
C LYS A 599 0.16 -0.38 -38.05
N ARG A 600 0.71 -0.12 -39.25
CA ARG A 600 0.15 0.87 -40.17
C ARG A 600 -1.33 0.56 -40.43
N ARG A 601 -2.15 1.61 -40.38
CA ARG A 601 -3.58 1.49 -40.68
C ARG A 601 -3.78 1.20 -42.17
N THR A 602 -4.27 0.01 -42.48
CA THR A 602 -4.76 -0.43 -43.79
C THR A 602 -6.22 -0.85 -43.68
N LYS A 603 -6.85 -1.19 -44.80
CA LYS A 603 -8.20 -1.75 -44.79
C LYS A 603 -8.23 -3.05 -43.98
N GLU A 604 -7.28 -3.94 -44.24
CA GLU A 604 -7.15 -5.25 -43.58
C GLU A 604 -6.89 -5.11 -42.08
N SER A 605 -6.00 -4.20 -41.68
CA SER A 605 -5.72 -3.98 -40.25
C SER A 605 -6.95 -3.39 -39.53
N THR A 606 -7.70 -2.52 -40.20
CA THR A 606 -8.93 -1.92 -39.67
C THR A 606 -10.02 -2.97 -39.49
N GLU A 607 -10.23 -3.84 -40.49
CA GLU A 607 -11.19 -4.94 -40.42
C GLU A 607 -10.84 -5.94 -39.30
N ALA A 608 -9.55 -6.24 -39.11
CA ALA A 608 -9.08 -7.08 -38.02
C ALA A 608 -9.38 -6.47 -36.64
N MET A 609 -9.07 -5.17 -36.46
CA MET A 609 -9.39 -4.44 -35.22
C MET A 609 -10.89 -4.45 -34.91
N GLN A 610 -11.72 -4.13 -35.91
CA GLN A 610 -13.18 -4.13 -35.76
C GLN A 610 -13.74 -5.54 -35.46
N LYS A 611 -13.15 -6.60 -36.02
CA LYS A 611 -13.55 -7.99 -35.71
C LYS A 611 -13.22 -8.34 -34.26
N ALA A 612 -12.05 -7.97 -33.77
CA ALA A 612 -11.66 -8.19 -32.38
C ALA A 612 -12.55 -7.40 -31.41
N GLU A 613 -12.90 -6.15 -31.76
CA GLU A 613 -13.85 -5.32 -30.99
C GLU A 613 -15.23 -5.97 -30.91
N ARG A 614 -15.82 -6.39 -32.04
CA ARG A 614 -17.12 -7.11 -32.03
C ARG A 614 -17.10 -8.39 -31.19
N THR A 615 -15.98 -9.10 -31.18
CA THR A 615 -15.81 -10.32 -30.37
C THR A 615 -15.80 -9.97 -28.89
N LEU A 616 -15.11 -8.90 -28.51
CA LEU A 616 -15.10 -8.38 -27.15
C LEU A 616 -16.49 -7.89 -26.72
N ASP A 617 -17.19 -7.18 -27.59
CA ASP A 617 -18.56 -6.71 -27.34
C ASP A 617 -19.50 -7.89 -27.09
N THR A 618 -19.45 -8.92 -27.92
CA THR A 618 -20.26 -10.14 -27.75
C THR A 618 -20.00 -10.82 -26.40
N PHE A 619 -18.73 -10.85 -25.96
CA PHE A 619 -18.38 -11.41 -24.65
C PHE A 619 -19.01 -10.60 -23.51
N TRP A 620 -18.87 -9.26 -23.54
CA TRP A 620 -19.40 -8.39 -22.48
C TRP A 620 -20.92 -8.30 -22.51
N GLU A 621 -21.57 -8.30 -23.68
CA GLU A 621 -23.03 -8.38 -23.79
C GLU A 621 -23.58 -9.66 -23.17
N LYS A 622 -22.94 -10.81 -23.44
CA LYS A 622 -23.31 -12.10 -22.80
C LYS A 622 -23.15 -12.02 -21.29
N PHE A 623 -22.04 -11.45 -20.83
CA PHE A 623 -21.74 -11.27 -19.42
C PHE A 623 -22.76 -10.34 -18.73
N ASP A 624 -22.93 -9.13 -19.25
CA ASP A 624 -23.80 -8.08 -18.69
C ASP A 624 -25.25 -8.53 -18.69
N LYS A 625 -25.73 -9.10 -19.81
CA LYS A 625 -27.07 -9.67 -19.86
C LYS A 625 -27.26 -10.73 -18.78
N TYR A 626 -26.30 -11.63 -18.58
CA TYR A 626 -26.44 -12.65 -17.54
C TYR A 626 -26.42 -12.04 -16.13
N ILE A 627 -25.44 -11.19 -15.85
CA ILE A 627 -25.22 -10.62 -14.52
C ILE A 627 -26.36 -9.72 -14.10
N LEU A 628 -26.83 -8.82 -14.97
CA LEU A 628 -27.96 -7.92 -14.69
C LEU A 628 -29.26 -8.66 -14.35
N HIS A 629 -29.43 -9.91 -14.80
CA HIS A 629 -30.59 -10.74 -14.44
C HIS A 629 -30.39 -11.55 -13.15
N LYS A 630 -29.16 -11.62 -12.63
CA LYS A 630 -28.79 -12.50 -11.50
C LYS A 630 -28.45 -11.76 -10.21
N ILE A 631 -28.12 -10.48 -10.30
CA ILE A 631 -27.79 -9.65 -9.13
C ILE A 631 -28.82 -8.53 -8.96
N ASP A 632 -29.02 -8.11 -7.72
CA ASP A 632 -29.72 -6.86 -7.43
C ASP A 632 -28.81 -5.65 -7.70
N VAL A 633 -28.99 -5.08 -8.89
CA VAL A 633 -28.27 -3.93 -9.41
C VAL A 633 -28.21 -2.75 -8.43
N SER A 634 -29.27 -2.53 -7.65
CA SER A 634 -29.35 -1.41 -6.69
C SER A 634 -28.31 -1.51 -5.56
N ARG A 635 -27.84 -2.73 -5.27
CA ARG A 635 -26.86 -3.03 -4.23
C ARG A 635 -25.42 -2.90 -4.72
N HIS A 636 -25.20 -2.69 -6.02
CA HIS A 636 -23.90 -2.57 -6.67
C HIS A 636 -23.59 -1.14 -7.11
N GLY A 637 -23.89 -0.16 -6.25
CA GLY A 637 -23.75 1.27 -6.54
C GLY A 637 -22.44 1.69 -7.22
N PRO A 638 -21.24 1.32 -6.71
CA PRO A 638 -19.96 1.72 -7.33
C PRO A 638 -19.78 1.13 -8.74
N LEU A 639 -20.00 -0.17 -8.89
CA LEU A 639 -19.92 -0.85 -10.18
C LEU A 639 -20.97 -0.32 -11.17
N MET A 640 -22.21 -0.10 -10.72
CA MET A 640 -23.28 0.36 -11.60
C MET A 640 -23.13 1.83 -11.94
N HIS A 641 -22.66 2.67 -11.03
CA HIS A 641 -22.26 4.04 -11.35
C HIS A 641 -21.16 4.03 -12.42
N LEU A 642 -20.14 3.17 -12.25
CA LEU A 642 -19.09 3.03 -13.26
C LEU A 642 -19.66 2.61 -14.61
N LEU A 643 -20.54 1.60 -14.67
CA LEU A 643 -21.06 1.06 -15.92
C LEU A 643 -22.19 1.90 -16.55
N SER A 644 -22.90 2.72 -15.76
CA SER A 644 -24.00 3.60 -16.21
C SER A 644 -23.53 5.00 -16.58
N ASP A 645 -22.31 5.38 -16.18
CA ASP A 645 -21.64 6.55 -16.72
C ASP A 645 -21.73 6.46 -18.26
N HIS A 646 -22.19 7.54 -18.92
CA HIS A 646 -22.50 7.55 -20.37
C HIS A 646 -21.23 7.53 -21.22
N ARG A 647 -20.32 6.65 -20.85
CA ARG A 647 -19.01 6.52 -21.42
C ARG A 647 -19.13 5.70 -22.68
N ILE A 648 -19.03 6.41 -23.80
CA ILE A 648 -19.00 5.82 -25.14
C ILE A 648 -17.74 4.95 -25.24
N LEU A 649 -17.93 3.65 -25.47
CA LEU A 649 -16.83 2.72 -25.74
C LEU A 649 -16.15 3.14 -27.05
N HIS A 650 -14.84 3.37 -27.01
CA HIS A 650 -14.10 3.76 -28.21
C HIS A 650 -13.94 2.55 -29.14
N ARG A 651 -14.38 2.68 -30.38
CA ARG A 651 -14.31 1.64 -31.42
C ARG A 651 -13.57 2.14 -32.66
N THR A 652 -13.02 1.22 -33.43
CA THR A 652 -12.24 1.54 -34.62
C THR A 652 -13.17 2.02 -35.75
N PRO A 653 -13.04 3.27 -36.24
CA PRO A 653 -13.87 3.75 -37.33
C PRO A 653 -13.54 3.06 -38.66
N ASN A 654 -14.47 3.13 -39.60
CA ASN A 654 -14.28 2.58 -40.95
C ASN A 654 -13.04 3.16 -41.62
N TRP A 655 -12.34 2.31 -42.38
CA TRP A 655 -11.19 2.76 -43.15
C TRP A 655 -11.64 3.67 -44.29
N VAL A 656 -11.00 4.84 -44.40
CA VAL A 656 -11.19 5.79 -45.49
C VAL A 656 -9.94 5.77 -46.36
N GLN A 657 -10.12 5.63 -47.67
CA GLN A 657 -9.02 5.64 -48.63
C GLN A 657 -8.43 7.05 -48.71
N PRO A 658 -7.09 7.22 -48.62
CA PRO A 658 -6.46 8.53 -48.83
C PRO A 658 -6.78 9.04 -50.23
N ASP A 659 -7.30 10.27 -50.35
CA ASP A 659 -7.71 10.84 -51.64
C ASP A 659 -6.48 10.98 -52.57
N PRO A 660 -6.45 10.27 -53.72
CA PRO A 660 -5.35 10.37 -54.66
C PRO A 660 -5.19 11.76 -55.28
N ALA A 661 -6.22 12.64 -55.23
CA ALA A 661 -6.21 13.95 -55.85
C ALA A 661 -5.51 15.06 -55.06
N LEU A 662 -5.19 14.86 -53.77
CA LEU A 662 -4.53 15.87 -52.94
C LEU A 662 -3.02 15.95 -53.21
N THR A 663 -2.50 17.17 -53.38
CA THR A 663 -1.06 17.42 -53.56
C THR A 663 -0.26 17.04 -52.30
N PRO A 664 1.07 16.76 -52.39
CA PRO A 664 1.88 16.41 -51.22
C PRO A 664 1.81 17.45 -50.08
N THR A 665 1.68 18.73 -50.46
CA THR A 665 1.57 19.88 -49.55
C THR A 665 0.20 19.95 -48.89
N ASP A 666 -0.88 19.66 -49.63
CA ASP A 666 -2.24 19.60 -49.08
C ASP A 666 -2.43 18.38 -48.17
N ARG A 667 -1.79 17.25 -48.50
CA ARG A 667 -1.71 16.08 -47.61
C ARG A 667 -0.92 16.35 -46.33
N GLN A 668 0.06 17.26 -46.36
CA GLN A 668 0.76 17.72 -45.16
C GLN A 668 -0.12 18.69 -44.35
N LYS A 669 -0.88 19.58 -45.01
CA LYS A 669 -1.81 20.51 -44.36
C LYS A 669 -2.98 19.79 -43.68
N GLU A 670 -3.63 18.84 -44.35
CA GLU A 670 -4.67 18.01 -43.72
C GLU A 670 -4.12 17.16 -42.57
N ARG A 671 -2.88 16.66 -42.68
CA ARG A 671 -2.20 15.96 -41.57
C ARG A 671 -1.91 16.86 -40.37
N LEU A 672 -1.57 18.12 -40.61
CA LEU A 672 -1.32 19.12 -39.57
C LEU A 672 -2.66 19.57 -38.94
N GLU A 673 -3.72 19.74 -39.73
CA GLU A 673 -5.06 20.08 -39.23
C GLU A 673 -5.74 18.89 -38.49
N GLU A 674 -5.46 17.63 -38.86
CA GLU A 674 -5.77 16.44 -38.04
C GLU A 674 -4.83 16.30 -36.83
N SER A 675 -3.64 16.90 -36.86
CA SER A 675 -2.72 16.95 -35.73
C SER A 675 -3.27 17.77 -34.56
N ASP A 676 -4.10 18.78 -34.86
CA ASP A 676 -4.67 19.73 -33.88
C ASP A 676 -5.99 19.25 -33.24
N LYS A 677 -6.48 18.06 -33.60
CA LYS A 677 -7.69 17.48 -33.00
C LYS A 677 -7.39 16.64 -31.76
N PRO A 678 -8.26 16.69 -30.74
CA PRO A 678 -8.12 15.88 -29.54
C PRO A 678 -8.02 14.37 -29.80
N LEU A 679 -7.33 13.60 -28.93
CA LEU A 679 -7.35 12.12 -29.00
C LEU A 679 -8.76 11.57 -28.94
N SER A 680 -9.67 12.19 -28.17
CA SER A 680 -11.10 11.93 -28.28
C SER A 680 -11.58 12.15 -29.72
N ARG A 681 -11.52 13.37 -30.28
CA ARG A 681 -12.00 13.69 -31.65
C ARG A 681 -11.42 12.84 -32.79
N LEU A 682 -10.18 12.35 -32.69
CA LEU A 682 -9.59 11.48 -33.72
C LEU A 682 -10.09 10.04 -33.69
N PHE A 683 -10.75 9.64 -32.60
CA PHE A 683 -11.59 8.44 -32.52
C PHE A 683 -13.10 8.77 -32.52
N PHE A 684 -13.51 10.05 -32.37
CA PHE A 684 -14.90 10.50 -32.16
C PHE A 684 -15.62 11.08 -33.40
N ASP A 685 -14.96 11.45 -34.51
CA ASP A 685 -15.66 12.10 -35.64
C ASP A 685 -16.49 11.08 -36.47
N ASN A 686 -17.65 10.64 -35.94
CA ASN A 686 -18.84 10.26 -36.70
C ASN A 686 -20.15 10.14 -35.89
N GLU A 687 -20.17 10.27 -34.56
CA GLU A 687 -21.40 10.04 -33.77
C GLU A 687 -22.41 11.19 -33.71
N HIS A 688 -22.10 12.40 -34.22
CA HIS A 688 -23.09 13.49 -34.29
C HIS A 688 -23.89 13.55 -35.60
N ARG A 689 -23.81 12.55 -36.50
CA ARG A 689 -24.53 12.57 -37.79
C ARG A 689 -25.75 11.64 -37.90
N THR A 690 -26.13 10.89 -36.87
CA THR A 690 -27.25 9.94 -36.95
C THR A 690 -28.46 10.23 -36.05
N GLN A 691 -28.46 11.29 -35.24
CA GLN A 691 -29.65 11.71 -34.47
C GLN A 691 -30.51 12.82 -35.11
N ARG A 692 -30.36 13.06 -36.41
CA ARG A 692 -31.38 13.78 -37.21
C ARG A 692 -31.50 13.15 -38.59
N LYS A 693 -32.23 12.03 -38.69
CA LYS A 693 -33.12 11.67 -39.82
C LYS A 693 -33.69 10.26 -39.66
N VAL A 694 -34.69 10.14 -38.80
CA VAL A 694 -35.95 9.43 -39.05
C VAL A 694 -36.97 10.40 -38.43
N ASP A 695 -37.63 11.24 -39.22
CA ASP A 695 -38.87 10.86 -39.87
C ASP A 695 -38.94 11.17 -41.39
N ILE A 696 -39.63 10.27 -42.06
CA ILE A 696 -39.91 10.19 -43.50
C ILE A 696 -41.15 11.03 -43.83
N GLY A 697 -41.18 11.69 -45.01
CA GLY A 697 -42.45 12.15 -45.58
C GLY A 697 -42.37 13.16 -46.72
N ASP A 698 -42.23 12.65 -47.94
CA ASP A 698 -42.86 13.10 -49.21
C ASP A 698 -42.67 14.51 -49.83
N LYS A 699 -42.28 14.43 -51.13
CA LYS A 699 -42.62 15.25 -52.32
C LYS A 699 -41.98 16.64 -52.57
N ALA A 700 -41.12 16.61 -53.60
CA ALA A 700 -40.68 17.59 -54.60
C ALA A 700 -41.69 18.70 -55.06
N PRO A 701 -41.28 19.70 -55.87
CA PRO A 701 -39.98 20.40 -56.00
C PRO A 701 -40.17 21.96 -56.19
N PRO A 702 -39.35 22.72 -56.94
CA PRO A 702 -38.59 23.87 -56.44
C PRO A 702 -39.15 25.24 -56.88
N LYS A 703 -38.67 26.36 -56.31
CA LYS A 703 -38.19 27.54 -57.08
C LYS A 703 -37.86 28.79 -56.26
N THR A 704 -36.67 29.31 -56.57
CA THR A 704 -36.29 30.72 -56.76
C THR A 704 -36.12 31.68 -55.58
N LYS A 705 -34.93 32.31 -55.61
CA LYS A 705 -34.39 33.48 -54.91
C LYS A 705 -35.41 34.58 -54.56
N VAL A 706 -35.14 35.33 -53.48
CA VAL A 706 -34.73 36.77 -53.48
C VAL A 706 -34.44 37.24 -52.04
N LYS A 707 -33.38 38.04 -51.86
CA LYS A 707 -32.99 38.78 -50.64
C LYS A 707 -33.93 39.96 -50.38
N THR A 708 -34.27 40.30 -49.13
CA THR A 708 -34.19 41.70 -48.63
C THR A 708 -34.25 41.83 -47.09
N ARG A 709 -33.54 42.85 -46.58
CA ARG A 709 -33.50 43.42 -45.22
C ARG A 709 -34.81 44.16 -44.84
N GLY A 710 -35.06 44.34 -43.54
CA GLY A 710 -35.88 45.43 -42.95
C GLY A 710 -36.82 44.96 -41.83
N VAL A 711 -36.51 45.11 -40.53
CA VAL A 711 -36.91 46.19 -39.58
C VAL A 711 -38.43 46.20 -39.29
N ALA A 712 -38.87 45.62 -38.15
CA ALA A 712 -39.35 46.26 -36.88
C ALA A 712 -40.77 46.88 -37.01
N LEU A 713 -41.79 46.68 -36.14
CA LEU A 713 -41.94 46.89 -34.70
C LEU A 713 -43.41 46.58 -34.35
N THR A 714 -43.74 45.96 -33.20
CA THR A 714 -44.92 46.31 -32.33
C THR A 714 -44.76 45.56 -30.99
N THR A 715 -44.13 46.17 -29.97
CA THR A 715 -44.74 46.78 -28.74
C THR A 715 -45.71 45.87 -27.97
N LEU A 716 -45.27 45.30 -26.82
CA LEU A 716 -45.32 45.81 -25.40
C LEU A 716 -46.62 45.35 -24.68
N SER A 717 -46.58 44.29 -23.85
CA SER A 717 -46.35 44.28 -22.37
C SER A 717 -47.68 44.19 -21.59
N PRO A 718 -47.80 43.68 -20.32
CA PRO A 718 -46.78 43.73 -19.25
C PRO A 718 -46.63 42.53 -18.25
N ASP A 719 -45.43 42.51 -17.64
CA ASP A 719 -44.95 42.13 -16.28
C ASP A 719 -45.27 40.74 -15.66
N GLU A 720 -44.32 40.00 -15.05
CA GLU A 720 -43.18 40.34 -14.14
C GLU A 720 -42.25 39.07 -13.97
N PRO A 721 -41.12 39.06 -13.22
CA PRO A 721 -39.86 39.80 -13.26
C PRO A 721 -38.64 38.97 -13.75
N SER A 722 -37.54 39.67 -14.03
CA SER A 722 -36.26 39.23 -14.59
C SER A 722 -35.32 38.40 -13.68
N HIS A 723 -34.72 37.33 -14.24
CA HIS A 723 -33.38 36.85 -13.88
C HIS A 723 -32.38 37.19 -15.01
N PRO A 724 -31.13 37.60 -14.71
CA PRO A 724 -30.19 38.13 -15.70
C PRO A 724 -29.62 37.07 -16.65
N PRO A 725 -29.11 37.47 -17.83
CA PRO A 725 -28.58 36.55 -18.85
C PRO A 725 -27.37 35.79 -18.32
N GLY A 726 -27.37 34.48 -18.54
CA GLY A 726 -26.22 33.62 -18.26
C GLY A 726 -24.95 34.19 -18.89
N ALA A 727 -23.90 34.29 -18.07
CA ALA A 727 -22.57 34.66 -18.49
C ALA A 727 -22.11 33.82 -19.70
N PRO A 728 -21.35 34.40 -20.64
CA PRO A 728 -20.78 33.63 -21.74
C PRO A 728 -19.92 32.51 -21.17
N GLN A 729 -20.15 31.28 -21.65
CA GLN A 729 -19.32 30.12 -21.37
C GLN A 729 -17.86 30.50 -21.63
N SER A 730 -17.06 30.55 -20.57
CA SER A 730 -15.62 30.71 -20.68
C SER A 730 -15.08 29.60 -21.57
N VAL A 731 -14.42 29.98 -22.67
CA VAL A 731 -13.63 29.05 -23.47
C VAL A 731 -12.47 28.62 -22.57
N ASP A 732 -12.56 27.41 -22.02
CA ASP A 732 -11.53 26.83 -21.19
C ASP A 732 -10.21 26.78 -21.98
N THR A 733 -9.26 27.62 -21.61
CA THR A 733 -8.00 27.79 -22.33
C THR A 733 -7.09 26.62 -21.94
N GLN A 734 -7.05 25.59 -22.79
CA GLN A 734 -6.28 24.38 -22.51
C GLN A 734 -4.79 24.72 -22.33
N PRO A 735 -4.12 24.22 -21.26
CA PRO A 735 -2.73 24.56 -20.99
C PRO A 735 -1.80 24.03 -22.09
N THR A 736 -0.81 24.82 -22.47
CA THR A 736 0.32 24.39 -23.30
C THR A 736 1.52 24.16 -22.40
N PHE A 737 2.07 22.95 -22.42
CA PHE A 737 3.27 22.56 -21.70
C PHE A 737 4.49 22.71 -22.60
N THR A 738 5.39 23.60 -22.22
CA THR A 738 6.73 23.67 -22.81
C THR A 738 7.60 22.62 -22.12
N VAL A 739 8.20 21.72 -22.89
CA VAL A 739 8.97 20.58 -22.39
C VAL A 739 10.24 20.38 -23.19
N ASP A 740 11.26 19.77 -22.58
CA ASP A 740 12.47 19.40 -23.29
C ASP A 740 12.22 18.31 -24.37
N LYS A 741 13.21 18.13 -25.25
CA LYS A 741 13.15 17.14 -26.34
C LYS A 741 12.95 15.69 -25.84
N ARG A 742 13.43 15.36 -24.65
CA ARG A 742 13.33 14.02 -24.05
C ARG A 742 11.89 13.74 -23.63
N ALA A 743 11.27 14.67 -22.92
CA ALA A 743 9.87 14.61 -22.51
C ALA A 743 8.92 14.69 -23.73
N LEU A 744 9.21 15.53 -24.73
CA LEU A 744 8.41 15.61 -25.95
C LEU A 744 8.34 14.26 -26.69
N LYS A 745 9.45 13.52 -26.75
CA LYS A 745 9.48 12.17 -27.34
C LYS A 745 8.58 11.19 -26.59
N VAL A 746 8.51 11.29 -25.27
CA VAL A 746 7.62 10.47 -24.43
C VAL A 746 6.17 10.77 -24.75
N PHE A 747 5.75 12.04 -24.67
CA PHE A 747 4.37 12.44 -24.96
C PHE A 747 3.96 12.16 -26.41
N SER A 748 4.88 12.35 -27.36
CA SER A 748 4.67 11.95 -28.77
C SER A 748 4.44 10.45 -28.93
N THR A 749 4.98 9.62 -28.04
CA THR A 749 4.79 8.17 -28.05
C THR A 749 3.50 7.76 -27.31
N LEU A 750 3.24 8.34 -26.13
CA LEU A 750 2.00 8.13 -25.36
C LEU A 750 0.77 8.50 -26.19
N PHE A 751 0.83 9.68 -26.82
CA PHE A 751 -0.24 10.26 -27.64
C PHE A 751 -0.06 10.00 -29.14
N TYR A 752 0.82 9.07 -29.51
CA TYR A 752 1.15 8.70 -30.89
C TYR A 752 -0.05 8.60 -31.86
N LYS A 753 0.13 9.17 -33.05
CA LYS A 753 -0.78 9.04 -34.20
C LYS A 753 -0.08 8.19 -35.27
N PRO A 754 -0.69 7.10 -35.79
CA PRO A 754 -0.12 6.31 -36.88
C PRO A 754 0.12 7.19 -38.11
N SER A 755 1.39 7.47 -38.44
CA SER A 755 1.78 8.13 -39.69
C SER A 755 2.32 7.11 -40.70
N SER A 756 2.42 7.49 -41.97
CA SER A 756 2.95 6.61 -43.01
C SER A 756 4.44 6.25 -42.86
N SER A 757 5.18 6.89 -41.93
CA SER A 757 6.64 6.78 -41.84
C SER A 757 7.21 6.51 -40.44
N ALA A 758 6.42 6.55 -39.36
CA ALA A 758 6.93 6.32 -38.01
C ALA A 758 6.55 4.95 -37.44
N GLN A 759 7.50 4.28 -36.79
CA GLN A 759 7.25 3.14 -35.91
C GLN A 759 7.47 3.62 -34.47
N PRO A 760 6.45 3.57 -33.61
CA PRO A 760 6.60 4.03 -32.24
C PRO A 760 7.44 3.03 -31.42
N GLY A 761 8.42 3.56 -30.68
CA GLY A 761 9.36 2.77 -29.89
C GLY A 761 8.91 2.51 -28.45
N GLU A 762 9.64 1.66 -27.74
CA GLU A 762 9.52 1.51 -26.28
C GLU A 762 9.94 2.80 -25.57
N ILE A 763 9.29 3.10 -24.44
CA ILE A 763 9.65 4.25 -23.59
C ILE A 763 10.41 3.75 -22.37
N PRO A 764 11.67 4.16 -22.13
CA PRO A 764 12.35 3.87 -20.87
C PRO A 764 11.56 4.42 -19.67
N TRP A 765 11.41 3.64 -18.60
CA TRP A 765 10.62 4.06 -17.43
C TRP A 765 11.09 5.40 -16.85
N ASN A 766 12.41 5.59 -16.74
CA ASN A 766 13.00 6.85 -16.27
C ASN A 766 12.73 8.05 -17.19
N ASP A 767 12.49 7.83 -18.49
CA ASP A 767 12.08 8.91 -19.39
C ASP A 767 10.61 9.29 -19.15
N PHE A 768 9.75 8.30 -18.85
CA PHE A 768 8.36 8.56 -18.44
C PHE A 768 8.29 9.33 -17.11
N LEU A 769 9.08 8.92 -16.10
CA LEU A 769 9.17 9.66 -14.83
C LEU A 769 9.63 11.10 -15.06
N HIS A 770 10.67 11.30 -15.87
CA HIS A 770 11.15 12.63 -16.24
C HIS A 770 10.05 13.47 -16.89
N ALA A 771 9.36 12.92 -17.89
CA ALA A 771 8.28 13.62 -18.62
C ALA A 771 7.12 14.04 -17.70
N MET A 772 6.71 13.18 -16.78
CA MET A 772 5.68 13.52 -15.80
C MET A 772 6.16 14.56 -14.79
N SER A 773 7.44 14.50 -14.36
CA SER A 773 7.98 15.47 -13.40
C SER A 773 8.07 16.89 -13.97
N VAL A 774 8.61 17.05 -15.19
CA VAL A 774 8.73 18.37 -15.83
C VAL A 774 7.38 19.00 -16.18
N THR A 775 6.31 18.20 -16.22
CA THR A 775 4.94 18.67 -16.44
C THR A 775 4.19 18.99 -15.15
N GLY A 776 4.87 19.03 -14.00
CA GLY A 776 4.30 19.54 -12.75
C GLY A 776 3.74 18.46 -11.82
N PHE A 777 4.19 17.21 -11.95
CA PHE A 777 3.90 16.16 -10.97
C PHE A 777 5.04 15.98 -9.96
N ALA A 778 4.69 15.92 -8.68
CA ALA A 778 5.50 15.24 -7.67
C ALA A 778 5.33 13.72 -7.83
N ILE A 779 6.45 13.00 -7.83
CA ILE A 779 6.48 11.56 -8.09
C ILE A 779 6.94 10.84 -6.84
N GLU A 780 6.14 9.86 -6.40
CA GLU A 780 6.45 8.98 -5.29
C GLU A 780 6.45 7.51 -5.76
N LYS A 781 7.53 6.77 -5.52
CA LYS A 781 7.51 5.30 -5.68
C LYS A 781 6.82 4.73 -4.44
N LEU A 782 5.72 4.00 -4.60
CA LEU A 782 5.08 3.30 -3.50
C LEU A 782 5.74 1.92 -3.33
N TYR A 783 4.97 0.88 -3.02
CA TYR A 783 5.47 -0.50 -2.94
C TYR A 783 5.49 -1.17 -4.32
N GLY A 784 6.43 -2.09 -4.52
CA GLY A 784 6.57 -2.90 -5.72
C GLY A 784 6.68 -2.06 -6.99
N SER A 785 5.81 -2.35 -7.95
CA SER A 785 5.77 -1.65 -9.23
C SER A 785 4.94 -0.36 -9.20
N VAL A 786 4.27 0.01 -8.11
CA VAL A 786 3.33 1.14 -8.12
C VAL A 786 4.06 2.46 -7.93
N TRP A 787 3.79 3.40 -8.84
CA TRP A 787 4.26 4.78 -8.76
C TRP A 787 3.06 5.73 -8.70
N HIS A 788 3.10 6.66 -7.76
CA HIS A 788 2.08 7.69 -7.52
C HIS A 788 2.54 9.04 -8.06
N PHE A 789 1.65 9.69 -8.80
CA PHE A 789 1.88 10.97 -9.43
C PHE A 789 0.86 11.95 -8.85
N MET A 790 1.35 12.90 -8.06
CA MET A 790 0.55 13.94 -7.42
C MET A 790 0.76 15.26 -8.15
N PRO A 791 -0.30 15.93 -8.61
CA PRO A 791 -0.18 17.28 -9.13
C PRO A 791 0.47 18.21 -8.09
N SER A 792 1.55 18.90 -8.45
CA SER A 792 2.20 19.89 -7.58
C SER A 792 2.12 21.30 -8.12
N ASN A 793 2.24 21.45 -9.44
CA ASN A 793 2.19 22.74 -10.15
C ASN A 793 1.22 22.66 -11.34
N LEU A 794 0.02 22.11 -11.12
CA LEU A 794 -1.01 21.95 -12.14
C LEU A 794 -2.37 22.42 -11.61
N ASP A 795 -3.24 22.87 -12.51
CA ASP A 795 -4.62 23.26 -12.21
C ASP A 795 -5.57 22.04 -12.08
N VAL A 796 -5.04 20.92 -11.60
CA VAL A 796 -5.80 19.69 -11.36
C VAL A 796 -5.39 19.11 -10.02
N GLU A 797 -6.35 18.61 -9.26
CA GLU A 797 -6.09 18.01 -7.93
C GLU A 797 -5.99 16.48 -7.99
N ARG A 798 -6.44 15.86 -9.08
CA ARG A 798 -6.56 14.40 -9.18
C ARG A 798 -5.17 13.74 -9.32
N SER A 799 -4.77 12.93 -8.36
CA SER A 799 -3.59 12.06 -8.49
C SER A 799 -3.84 10.83 -9.36
N ILE A 800 -2.78 10.24 -9.92
CA ILE A 800 -2.84 9.01 -10.72
C ILE A 800 -1.73 8.02 -10.34
N GLN A 801 -2.00 6.72 -10.50
CA GLN A 801 -1.02 5.65 -10.28
C GLN A 801 -0.74 4.87 -11.56
N PHE A 802 0.54 4.55 -11.79
CA PHE A 802 0.99 3.68 -12.88
C PHE A 802 1.91 2.58 -12.34
N HIS A 803 1.86 1.41 -12.98
CA HIS A 803 2.78 0.32 -12.67
C HIS A 803 4.03 0.43 -13.55
N GLU A 804 5.21 0.44 -12.92
CA GLU A 804 6.49 0.22 -13.57
C GLU A 804 6.47 -1.16 -14.26
N PRO A 805 6.79 -1.22 -15.57
CA PRO A 805 6.87 -2.49 -16.28
C PRO A 805 7.90 -3.43 -15.64
N HIS A 806 7.52 -4.68 -15.45
CA HIS A 806 8.34 -5.73 -14.84
C HIS A 806 8.36 -6.98 -15.73
N PRO A 807 9.51 -7.66 -15.93
CA PRO A 807 10.84 -7.40 -15.34
C PRO A 807 11.68 -6.34 -16.05
N THR A 808 11.26 -5.89 -17.24
CA THR A 808 11.99 -4.88 -18.01
C THR A 808 11.48 -3.48 -17.70
N SER A 809 12.32 -2.56 -17.22
CA SER A 809 11.96 -1.14 -16.94
C SER A 809 11.77 -0.29 -18.22
N LYS A 810 11.03 -0.81 -19.20
CA LYS A 810 10.63 -0.15 -20.44
C LYS A 810 9.15 -0.38 -20.67
N ILE A 811 8.44 0.68 -21.02
CA ILE A 811 7.01 0.67 -21.35
C ILE A 811 6.88 0.22 -22.80
N PRO A 812 6.27 -0.96 -23.08
CA PRO A 812 5.98 -1.37 -24.44
C PRO A 812 4.99 -0.41 -25.08
N PHE A 813 5.02 -0.27 -26.41
CA PHE A 813 4.17 0.69 -27.13
C PHE A 813 2.66 0.56 -26.78
N LYS A 814 2.12 -0.66 -26.72
CA LYS A 814 0.71 -0.89 -26.34
C LYS A 814 0.41 -0.34 -24.94
N THR A 815 1.32 -0.52 -23.99
CA THR A 815 1.20 0.02 -22.63
C THR A 815 1.32 1.54 -22.62
N ALA A 816 2.21 2.12 -23.43
CA ALA A 816 2.33 3.57 -23.58
C ALA A 816 1.02 4.19 -24.09
N ARG A 817 0.34 3.55 -25.05
CA ARG A 817 -0.99 3.97 -25.52
C ARG A 817 -2.05 3.88 -24.44
N ARG A 818 -2.01 2.84 -23.61
CA ARG A 818 -2.90 2.70 -22.44
C ARG A 818 -2.66 3.85 -21.45
N PHE A 819 -1.41 4.20 -21.19
CA PHE A 819 -1.05 5.33 -20.31
C PHE A 819 -1.56 6.66 -20.88
N GLY A 820 -1.35 6.91 -22.17
CA GLY A 820 -1.88 8.10 -22.85
C GLY A 820 -3.41 8.21 -22.72
N ARG A 821 -4.15 7.11 -22.90
CA ARG A 821 -5.62 7.10 -22.69
C ARG A 821 -6.01 7.45 -21.25
N ARG A 822 -5.27 6.93 -20.25
CA ARG A 822 -5.53 7.23 -18.84
C ARG A 822 -5.25 8.69 -18.51
N LEU A 823 -4.15 9.26 -19.01
CA LEU A 823 -3.82 10.69 -18.85
C LEU A 823 -4.86 11.59 -19.52
N PHE A 824 -5.31 11.24 -20.73
CA PHE A 824 -6.39 11.96 -21.40
C PHE A 824 -7.69 11.95 -20.58
N ARG A 825 -8.06 10.82 -19.97
CA ARG A 825 -9.27 10.72 -19.15
C ARG A 825 -9.16 11.48 -17.83
N ALA A 826 -8.00 11.41 -17.20
CA ALA A 826 -7.79 12.06 -15.91
C ALA A 826 -7.69 13.58 -16.03
N TYR A 827 -7.06 14.08 -17.11
CA TYR A 827 -6.63 15.46 -17.22
C TYR A 827 -6.97 16.15 -18.54
N GLY A 828 -7.63 15.46 -19.49
CA GLY A 828 -7.88 15.98 -20.83
C GLY A 828 -6.64 16.04 -21.73
N TRP A 829 -5.47 15.57 -21.27
CA TRP A 829 -4.17 15.73 -21.92
C TRP A 829 -4.04 15.11 -23.32
N ARG A 830 -3.37 15.83 -24.23
CA ARG A 830 -3.30 15.51 -25.66
C ARG A 830 -1.94 15.85 -26.26
N GLY A 831 -1.60 15.23 -27.40
CA GLY A 831 -0.30 15.44 -28.04
C GLY A 831 -0.01 16.90 -28.43
N ASP A 832 -1.03 17.66 -28.85
CA ASP A 832 -0.96 19.08 -29.21
C ASP A 832 -0.65 20.02 -28.03
N MET A 833 -0.81 19.54 -26.80
CA MET A 833 -0.55 20.32 -25.59
C MET A 833 0.94 20.38 -25.23
N PHE A 834 1.81 19.61 -25.89
CA PHE A 834 3.25 19.55 -25.54
C PHE A 834 4.10 20.12 -26.69
N LYS A 835 4.86 21.16 -26.40
CA LYS A 835 5.77 21.83 -27.36
C LYS A 835 7.20 21.80 -26.85
N GLN A 836 8.16 21.73 -27.77
CA GLN A 836 9.57 21.78 -27.41
C GLN A 836 9.93 23.18 -26.87
N GLU A 837 10.73 23.27 -25.82
CA GLU A 837 11.39 24.53 -25.43
C GLU A 837 12.23 25.07 -26.59
N ASP A 838 12.10 26.37 -26.88
CA ASP A 838 12.95 27.06 -27.84
C ASP A 838 14.39 27.08 -27.32
N GLU A 839 15.35 26.59 -28.11
CA GLU A 839 16.77 26.64 -27.76
C GLU A 839 17.22 28.12 -27.71
N GLN A 840 17.54 28.62 -26.50
CA GLN A 840 18.18 29.94 -26.30
C GLN A 840 19.69 29.90 -26.57
#